data_AF-A0A7X7MK75-F1
#
_entry.id   AF-A0A7X7MK75-F1
#
_cell.length_a   1.000
_cell.length_b   1.000
_cell.length_c   1.000
_cell.angle_alpha   90.00
_cell.angle_beta   90.00
_cell.angle_gamma   90.00
#
_symmetry.space_group_name_H-M   'P 1'
#
loop_
_entity.id
_entity.type
_entity.pdbx_description
1 polymer ?
#
loop_
_entity_poly.entity_id
_entity_poly.type
_entity_poly.pdbx_seq_one_letter_code
_entity_poly.pdbx_strand_id
1 'polypeptide(L)'
;MNTDTPLPLATQASQVATESTTTSSEQSRPGCCCRQLWRRFLGRSEGADPAEEVPVWLLALLSLALLSMASQVKFPLAGGKIALADVTFAAAFLGLLWQFLRRGQSVFYPTLGLLAIIAAVVANIFARPGMGGALELAQLVQQFFCGMLLFNYFLRHASFAAAMVVSLGLLLNILAGLSQTVLFGYGSIQAPADVQALPWGFGKALTGFFRSRMAFSFFLAGALVWIQPQWLGRRAGFWRWLAVLLVSILALSFIAHGMMLVLCLAVLLASSCFLGKRAVLLNLLAAAALVFSLTWGPENAQRSTVLATLNPVKTGDFAGELKTCHLDFLAALKMAGRVPWRGVGSGRYQDCIGRCYGELPNPSYNDIDADTQAGWGILAGTLGFPAAALLALLLLLALADGLRRHLGGGKCGRDSTQALGGAAAVALFALGMLISDPLTRGLGWFLALALSAATLPAPGEETCACQQYGLKKIILTGIFLGLLLSPVVLRPRAEDPLRGMSAAAVHRPPRLSLAPSQSQGASGDQSGAEVFQVLNATQVQEFTPPFEKYQDSLAAEKTALRILDGKGVPPENEEPSMQHGGARFTFELPAAATVKVWVRTWWDGSCGNTLNLKIDDEPRSVTIGNDGTYKTWHWLESPKLYNLAAGKHELRLLNREDGIAFDQILITTDHEYFPQEIEEQL
;
A
#
# COMPACT_ATOMS: atom_id res chain seq x y z
N MET A 1 57.93 -2.38 90.84
CA MET A 1 57.08 -1.87 89.74
C MET A 1 57.00 -3.00 88.72
N ASN A 2 56.11 -3.98 88.99
CA ASN A 2 54.72 -4.06 88.49
C ASN A 2 54.74 -4.33 86.97
N THR A 3 54.25 -5.44 86.40
CA THR A 3 53.46 -6.62 86.83
C THR A 3 53.61 -7.62 85.66
N ASP A 4 54.16 -8.83 85.86
CA ASP A 4 53.50 -10.12 86.15
C ASP A 4 52.64 -10.76 85.03
N THR A 5 53.29 -11.73 84.36
CA THR A 5 52.89 -13.11 84.00
C THR A 5 51.72 -13.46 83.02
N PRO A 6 51.92 -14.51 82.17
CA PRO A 6 50.94 -15.09 81.24
C PRO A 6 50.41 -16.52 81.62
N LEU A 7 49.50 -17.06 80.78
CA LEU A 7 48.92 -18.45 80.66
C LEU A 7 47.63 -18.78 81.47
N PRO A 8 46.86 -19.89 81.22
CA PRO A 8 46.33 -20.49 79.96
C PRO A 8 44.90 -21.15 80.04
N LEU A 9 44.41 -21.72 78.91
CA LEU A 9 43.60 -22.96 78.69
C LEU A 9 42.19 -23.23 79.31
N ALA A 10 41.25 -23.60 78.40
CA ALA A 10 40.11 -24.58 78.46
C ALA A 10 38.83 -23.95 77.84
N THR A 11 38.05 -24.56 76.93
CA THR A 11 37.63 -25.96 76.78
C THR A 11 37.15 -26.23 75.33
N GLN A 12 37.47 -27.40 74.76
CA GLN A 12 36.82 -27.94 73.55
C GLN A 12 35.47 -28.59 73.89
N ALA A 13 34.45 -28.41 73.04
CA ALA A 13 33.45 -29.45 72.72
C ALA A 13 32.61 -29.09 71.47
N SER A 14 32.88 -29.84 70.40
CA SER A 14 31.97 -30.34 69.35
C SER A 14 30.54 -29.76 69.22
N GLN A 15 30.22 -29.20 68.05
CA GLN A 15 29.09 -29.69 67.27
C GLN A 15 29.26 -29.36 65.79
N VAL A 16 29.24 -30.42 65.00
CA VAL A 16 29.21 -30.47 63.54
C VAL A 16 28.00 -29.66 63.04
N ALA A 17 28.24 -28.47 62.50
CA ALA A 17 27.25 -27.79 61.68
C ALA A 17 27.38 -28.33 60.26
N THR A 18 26.49 -29.27 59.94
CA THR A 18 26.18 -29.67 58.57
C THR A 18 25.95 -28.43 57.71
N GLU A 19 26.89 -28.15 56.80
CA GLU A 19 26.60 -27.41 55.59
C GLU A 19 25.57 -28.22 54.79
N SER A 20 24.30 -28.02 55.14
CA SER A 20 23.21 -28.37 54.27
C SER A 20 23.25 -27.38 53.12
N THR A 21 23.84 -27.83 52.01
CA THR A 21 23.44 -27.45 50.65
C THR A 21 21.92 -27.55 50.56
N THR A 22 21.23 -26.49 50.99
CA THR A 22 19.89 -26.18 50.52
C THR A 22 20.08 -25.47 49.19
N THR A 23 20.39 -26.28 48.18
CA THR A 23 19.86 -26.06 46.84
C THR A 23 18.37 -25.79 47.00
N SER A 24 17.97 -24.51 46.99
CA SER A 24 16.57 -24.13 46.80
C SER A 24 16.22 -24.49 45.37
N SER A 25 15.85 -25.76 45.21
CA SER A 25 15.04 -26.27 44.13
C SER A 25 13.67 -25.58 44.18
N GLU A 26 13.60 -24.31 43.80
CA GLU A 26 12.38 -23.76 43.19
C GLU A 26 12.27 -24.29 41.75
N GLN A 27 12.24 -25.62 41.64
CA GLN A 27 11.73 -26.30 40.46
C GLN A 27 10.21 -26.14 40.45
N SER A 28 9.75 -25.36 39.47
CA SER A 28 8.57 -25.68 38.66
C SER A 28 7.28 -26.03 39.41
N ARG A 29 6.68 -25.04 40.10
CA ARG A 29 5.21 -25.02 40.22
C ARG A 29 4.63 -24.32 38.98
N PRO A 30 3.65 -24.91 38.24
CA PRO A 30 3.07 -24.28 37.05
C PRO A 30 2.47 -22.89 37.35
N GLY A 31 2.02 -22.64 38.58
CA GLY A 31 1.56 -21.32 39.03
C GLY A 31 2.65 -20.23 39.09
N CYS A 32 3.94 -20.58 39.26
CA CYS A 32 5.04 -19.61 39.34
C CYS A 32 5.39 -19.05 37.96
N CYS A 33 5.39 -19.90 36.92
CA CYS A 33 5.66 -19.50 35.54
C CYS A 33 4.56 -18.58 34.98
N CYS A 34 3.28 -18.93 35.18
CA CYS A 34 2.15 -18.08 34.77
C CYS A 34 2.17 -16.71 35.47
N ARG A 35 2.51 -16.68 36.77
CA ARG A 35 2.61 -15.43 37.54
C ARG A 35 3.76 -14.54 37.04
N GLN A 36 4.91 -15.12 36.69
CA GLN A 36 6.03 -14.38 36.09
C GLN A 36 5.70 -13.87 34.68
N LEU A 37 5.05 -14.69 33.84
CA LEU A 37 4.60 -14.26 32.52
C LEU A 37 3.58 -13.12 32.60
N TRP A 38 2.62 -13.23 33.52
CA TRP A 38 1.65 -12.18 33.79
C TRP A 38 2.29 -10.89 34.28
N ARG A 39 3.26 -10.96 35.22
CA ARG A 39 4.04 -9.78 35.65
C ARG A 39 4.80 -9.14 34.49
N ARG A 40 5.46 -9.94 33.65
CA ARG A 40 6.15 -9.45 32.45
C ARG A 40 5.20 -8.82 31.45
N PHE A 41 3.99 -9.37 31.29
CA PHE A 41 2.95 -8.82 30.43
C PHE A 41 2.48 -7.45 30.94
N LEU A 42 2.31 -7.31 32.24
CA LEU A 42 1.98 -6.04 32.88
C LEU A 42 3.14 -5.02 32.88
N GLY A 43 4.31 -5.35 32.32
CA GLY A 43 5.48 -4.47 32.35
C GLY A 43 6.12 -4.33 33.74
N ARG A 44 5.78 -5.21 34.69
CA ARG A 44 6.24 -5.14 36.08
C ARG A 44 7.57 -5.88 36.24
N SER A 45 8.64 -5.16 36.59
CA SER A 45 9.88 -5.78 37.11
C SER A 45 9.88 -5.78 38.64
N GLU A 46 10.59 -6.72 39.24
CA GLU A 46 10.83 -6.69 40.69
C GLU A 46 11.65 -5.44 41.03
N GLY A 47 11.10 -4.56 41.88
CA GLY A 47 11.72 -3.29 42.26
C GLY A 47 11.38 -2.07 41.39
N ALA A 48 10.46 -2.17 40.41
CA ALA A 48 9.97 -1.00 39.69
C ALA A 48 9.10 -0.11 40.60
N ASP A 49 9.23 1.21 40.46
CA ASP A 49 8.38 2.17 41.16
C ASP A 49 6.91 1.96 40.74
N PRO A 50 5.96 1.76 41.69
CA PRO A 50 4.53 1.69 41.39
C PRO A 50 4.01 2.87 40.54
N ALA A 51 4.69 4.02 40.59
CA ALA A 51 4.39 5.21 39.79
C ALA A 51 4.67 5.04 38.28
N GLU A 52 5.54 4.11 37.88
CA GLU A 52 5.87 3.80 36.48
C GLU A 52 5.02 2.69 35.85
N GLU A 53 4.21 1.98 36.65
CA GLU A 53 3.37 0.89 36.16
C GLU A 53 2.21 1.39 35.28
N VAL A 54 2.01 0.75 34.12
CA VAL A 54 0.86 0.97 33.25
C VAL A 54 -0.39 0.36 33.88
N PRO A 55 -1.48 1.14 34.08
CA PRO A 55 -2.73 0.58 34.56
C PRO A 55 -3.27 -0.50 33.61
N VAL A 56 -3.85 -1.57 34.18
CA VAL A 56 -4.37 -2.71 33.39
C VAL A 56 -5.38 -2.28 32.33
N TRP A 57 -6.28 -1.35 32.66
CA TRP A 57 -7.26 -0.82 31.70
C TRP A 57 -6.61 -0.11 30.51
N LEU A 58 -5.53 0.64 30.75
CA LEU A 58 -4.79 1.33 29.70
C LEU A 58 -4.02 0.33 28.85
N LEU A 59 -3.38 -0.65 29.49
CA LEU A 59 -2.70 -1.74 28.79
C LEU A 59 -3.66 -2.52 27.88
N ALA A 60 -4.89 -2.76 28.31
CA ALA A 60 -5.92 -3.40 27.49
C ALA A 60 -6.28 -2.54 26.26
N LEU A 61 -6.48 -1.23 26.43
CA LEU A 61 -6.73 -0.31 25.31
C LEU A 61 -5.57 -0.26 24.32
N LEU A 62 -4.33 -0.16 24.83
CA LEU A 62 -3.11 -0.16 24.00
C LEU A 62 -2.98 -1.48 23.22
N SER A 63 -3.27 -2.60 23.87
CA SER A 63 -3.23 -3.93 23.25
C SER A 63 -4.31 -4.09 22.19
N LEU A 64 -5.52 -3.57 22.44
CA LEU A 64 -6.62 -3.60 21.48
C LEU A 64 -6.32 -2.72 20.25
N ALA A 65 -5.79 -1.51 20.45
CA ALA A 65 -5.34 -0.64 19.37
C ALA A 65 -4.27 -1.33 18.52
N LEU A 66 -3.21 -1.87 19.15
CA LEU A 66 -2.14 -2.58 18.46
C LEU A 66 -2.62 -3.86 17.75
N LEU A 67 -3.62 -4.58 18.30
CA LEU A 67 -4.16 -5.77 17.64
C LEU A 67 -5.02 -5.41 16.43
N SER A 68 -5.84 -4.37 16.56
CA SER A 68 -6.78 -3.96 15.51
C SER A 68 -6.09 -3.52 14.21
N MET A 69 -4.86 -3.00 14.28
CA MET A 69 -4.08 -2.63 13.08
C MET A 69 -3.67 -3.85 12.24
N ALA A 70 -3.73 -5.06 12.80
CA ALA A 70 -3.54 -6.31 12.07
C ALA A 70 -4.78 -6.66 11.20
N SER A 71 -5.61 -5.68 10.89
CA SER A 71 -6.81 -5.84 10.09
C SER A 71 -7.21 -4.54 9.40
N GLN A 72 -8.02 -4.66 8.35
CA GLN A 72 -8.72 -3.56 7.71
C GLN A 72 -10.23 -3.67 7.92
N VAL A 73 -10.65 -4.25 9.06
CA VAL A 73 -12.06 -4.39 9.41
C VAL A 73 -12.69 -3.01 9.55
N LYS A 74 -13.85 -2.84 8.91
CA LYS A 74 -14.67 -1.65 9.05
C LYS A 74 -16.00 -1.99 9.68
N PHE A 75 -16.53 -1.07 10.47
CA PHE A 75 -17.88 -1.24 11.01
C PHE A 75 -18.90 -1.10 9.89
N PRO A 76 -19.98 -1.92 9.88
CA PRO A 76 -21.05 -1.80 8.88
C PRO A 76 -21.89 -0.51 9.03
N LEU A 77 -21.59 0.32 10.04
CA LEU A 77 -22.21 1.62 10.28
C LEU A 77 -21.63 2.70 9.35
N ALA A 78 -22.42 3.73 9.04
CA ALA A 78 -22.02 4.86 8.19
C ALA A 78 -21.46 4.45 6.80
N GLY A 79 -21.98 3.36 6.24
CA GLY A 79 -21.55 2.85 4.92
C GLY A 79 -20.12 2.30 4.90
N GLY A 80 -19.63 1.72 6.00
CA GLY A 80 -18.28 1.15 6.04
C GLY A 80 -17.17 2.20 6.06
N LYS A 81 -17.45 3.42 6.53
CA LYS A 81 -16.46 4.53 6.57
C LYS A 81 -15.54 4.49 7.78
N ILE A 82 -15.94 3.82 8.86
CA ILE A 82 -15.20 3.82 10.13
C ILE A 82 -14.43 2.50 10.27
N ALA A 83 -13.10 2.58 10.35
CA ALA A 83 -12.27 1.40 10.61
C ALA A 83 -12.22 1.06 12.10
N LEU A 84 -12.13 -0.24 12.42
CA LEU A 84 -11.96 -0.73 13.78
C LEU A 84 -10.68 -0.16 14.43
N ALA A 85 -9.61 -0.05 13.65
CA ALA A 85 -8.36 0.54 14.09
C ALA A 85 -8.56 1.99 14.56
N ASP A 86 -9.21 2.84 13.76
CA ASP A 86 -9.37 4.26 14.10
C ASP A 86 -10.09 4.46 15.45
N VAL A 87 -11.13 3.66 15.72
CA VAL A 87 -11.90 3.73 16.98
C VAL A 87 -11.07 3.27 18.18
N THR A 88 -10.39 2.14 18.05
CA THR A 88 -9.59 1.58 19.16
C THR A 88 -8.36 2.43 19.46
N PHE A 89 -7.71 3.01 18.44
CA PHE A 89 -6.64 3.99 18.61
C PHE A 89 -7.13 5.27 19.27
N ALA A 90 -8.29 5.80 18.87
CA ALA A 90 -8.86 6.98 19.52
C ALA A 90 -9.12 6.73 21.00
N ALA A 91 -9.73 5.59 21.35
CA ALA A 91 -9.97 5.21 22.75
C ALA A 91 -8.67 5.06 23.54
N ALA A 92 -7.67 4.40 22.98
CA ALA A 92 -6.37 4.21 23.63
C ALA A 92 -5.59 5.53 23.79
N PHE A 93 -5.68 6.43 22.82
CA PHE A 93 -5.05 7.75 22.90
C PHE A 93 -5.73 8.63 23.96
N LEU A 94 -7.06 8.64 24.04
CA LEU A 94 -7.79 9.32 25.12
C LEU A 94 -7.42 8.76 26.50
N GLY A 95 -7.26 7.44 26.61
CA GLY A 95 -6.74 6.78 27.81
C GLY A 95 -5.34 7.24 28.18
N LEU A 96 -4.45 7.39 27.19
CA LEU A 96 -3.09 7.91 27.40
C LEU A 96 -3.11 9.35 27.91
N LEU A 97 -3.93 10.23 27.29
CA LEU A 97 -4.07 11.62 27.73
C LEU A 97 -4.58 11.72 29.17
N TRP A 98 -5.55 10.89 29.53
CA TRP A 98 -6.06 10.80 30.90
C TRP A 98 -4.99 10.36 31.90
N GLN A 99 -4.15 9.39 31.52
CA GLN A 99 -3.03 8.95 32.34
C GLN A 99 -2.02 10.07 32.56
N PHE A 100 -1.72 10.86 31.52
CA PHE A 100 -0.78 11.99 31.62
C PHE A 100 -1.35 13.12 32.47
N LEU A 101 -2.67 13.36 32.41
CA LEU A 101 -3.34 14.30 33.29
C LEU A 101 -3.18 13.91 34.76
N ARG A 102 -3.27 12.62 35.08
CA ARG A 102 -3.18 12.13 36.47
C ARG A 102 -1.77 12.04 37.01
N ARG A 103 -0.78 11.66 36.18
CA ARG A 103 0.58 11.34 36.63
C ARG A 103 1.65 12.36 36.20
N GLY A 104 1.31 13.34 35.37
CA GLY A 104 2.28 14.36 34.92
C GLY A 104 3.43 13.79 34.07
N GLN A 105 3.22 12.64 33.42
CA GLN A 105 4.23 11.96 32.62
C GLN A 105 4.45 12.63 31.26
N SER A 106 5.62 12.36 30.67
CA SER A 106 5.95 12.71 29.29
C SER A 106 6.32 11.47 28.48
N VAL A 107 6.16 11.57 27.16
CA VAL A 107 6.59 10.55 26.21
C VAL A 107 7.55 11.15 25.19
N PHE A 108 8.48 10.32 24.71
CA PHE A 108 9.35 10.68 23.61
C PHE A 108 8.57 10.82 22.30
N TYR A 109 8.95 11.79 21.48
CA TYR A 109 8.50 11.92 20.09
C TYR A 109 9.64 12.46 19.20
N PRO A 110 9.92 11.84 18.05
CA PRO A 110 11.00 12.28 17.17
C PRO A 110 10.60 13.56 16.43
N THR A 111 11.44 14.60 16.53
CA THR A 111 11.22 15.92 15.89
C THR A 111 11.03 15.82 14.38
N LEU A 112 11.80 14.96 13.70
CA LEU A 112 11.70 14.77 12.26
C LEU A 112 10.35 14.18 11.83
N GLY A 113 9.69 13.40 12.70
CA GLY A 113 8.31 12.93 12.47
C GLY A 113 7.33 14.09 12.37
N LEU A 114 7.45 15.09 13.26
CA LEU A 114 6.61 16.28 13.22
C LEU A 114 6.88 17.13 11.97
N LEU A 115 8.16 17.28 11.59
CA LEU A 115 8.53 18.01 10.38
C LEU A 115 7.99 17.34 9.12
N ALA A 116 8.02 16.01 9.03
CA ALA A 116 7.45 15.26 7.90
C ALA A 116 5.94 15.51 7.76
N ILE A 117 5.20 15.50 8.89
CA ILE A 117 3.77 15.82 8.91
C ILE A 117 3.53 17.27 8.47
N ILE A 118 4.28 18.23 9.01
CA ILE A 118 4.15 19.65 8.65
C ILE A 118 4.40 19.84 7.16
N ALA A 119 5.43 19.21 6.58
CA ALA A 119 5.71 19.31 5.15
C ALA A 119 4.57 18.75 4.30
N ALA A 120 3.98 17.62 4.68
CA ALA A 120 2.82 17.05 4.00
C ALA A 120 1.59 17.99 4.04
N VAL A 121 1.34 18.62 5.18
CA VAL A 121 0.24 19.59 5.31
C VAL A 121 0.51 20.85 4.48
N VAL A 122 1.72 21.41 4.56
CA VAL A 122 2.11 22.60 3.81
C VAL A 122 1.99 22.37 2.30
N ALA A 123 2.46 21.23 1.79
CA ALA A 123 2.27 20.87 0.38
C ALA A 123 0.79 20.93 -0.03
N ASN A 124 -0.10 20.40 0.79
CA ASN A 124 -1.53 20.38 0.53
C ASN A 124 -2.24 21.73 0.65
N ILE A 125 -1.76 22.65 1.51
CA ILE A 125 -2.25 24.04 1.55
C ILE A 125 -2.10 24.70 0.18
N PHE A 126 -1.01 24.42 -0.53
CA PHE A 126 -0.75 24.92 -1.88
C PHE A 126 -1.41 24.07 -2.98
N ALA A 127 -1.54 22.76 -2.79
CA ALA A 127 -2.20 21.87 -3.76
C ALA A 127 -3.72 22.09 -3.82
N ARG A 128 -4.36 22.51 -2.71
CA ARG A 128 -5.80 22.74 -2.58
C ARG A 128 -6.64 21.51 -3.01
N PRO A 129 -6.47 20.34 -2.36
CA PRO A 129 -7.16 19.11 -2.73
C PRO A 129 -8.65 19.10 -2.35
N GLY A 130 -9.09 19.99 -1.46
CA GLY A 130 -10.44 19.98 -0.88
C GLY A 130 -10.60 18.95 0.25
N MET A 131 -11.86 18.63 0.58
CA MET A 131 -12.20 17.81 1.75
C MET A 131 -11.60 16.41 1.73
N GLY A 132 -11.56 15.75 0.55
CA GLY A 132 -10.99 14.41 0.42
C GLY A 132 -9.51 14.35 0.85
N GLY A 133 -8.69 15.26 0.34
CA GLY A 133 -7.29 15.35 0.74
C GLY A 133 -7.08 15.78 2.20
N ALA A 134 -7.97 16.60 2.76
CA ALA A 134 -7.93 16.95 4.17
C ALA A 134 -8.17 15.73 5.08
N LEU A 135 -9.08 14.81 4.69
CA LEU A 135 -9.33 13.58 5.43
C LEU A 135 -8.11 12.63 5.39
N GLU A 136 -7.46 12.49 4.25
CA GLU A 136 -6.22 11.70 4.15
C GLU A 136 -5.09 12.29 5.02
N LEU A 137 -4.92 13.61 5.01
CA LEU A 137 -3.94 14.26 5.89
C LEU A 137 -4.28 14.09 7.37
N ALA A 138 -5.55 14.16 7.74
CA ALA A 138 -5.98 13.90 9.11
C ALA A 138 -5.64 12.47 9.54
N GLN A 139 -5.78 11.48 8.65
CA GLN A 139 -5.34 10.11 8.89
C GLN A 139 -3.82 10.00 9.07
N LEU A 140 -3.02 10.69 8.24
CA LEU A 140 -1.57 10.74 8.42
C LEU A 140 -1.17 11.38 9.75
N VAL A 141 -1.82 12.48 10.15
CA VAL A 141 -1.61 13.09 11.48
C VAL A 141 -1.98 12.09 12.57
N GLN A 142 -3.12 11.40 12.46
CA GLN A 142 -3.55 10.41 13.44
C GLN A 142 -2.54 9.26 13.58
N GLN A 143 -2.01 8.74 12.48
CA GLN A 143 -1.04 7.63 12.47
C GLN A 143 0.34 8.06 12.99
N PHE A 144 0.90 9.15 12.46
CA PHE A 144 2.29 9.53 12.71
C PHE A 144 2.46 10.49 13.89
N PHE A 145 1.43 11.23 14.31
CA PHE A 145 1.48 12.02 15.54
C PHE A 145 0.92 11.20 16.71
N CYS A 146 -0.39 10.91 16.69
CA CYS A 146 -1.03 10.23 17.82
C CYS A 146 -0.56 8.78 17.98
N GLY A 147 -0.44 8.03 16.87
CA GLY A 147 0.03 6.65 16.88
C GLY A 147 1.45 6.50 17.41
N MET A 148 2.39 7.33 16.96
CA MET A 148 3.78 7.27 17.47
C MET A 148 3.88 7.65 18.95
N LEU A 149 3.12 8.64 19.44
CA LEU A 149 3.07 8.94 20.88
C LEU A 149 2.59 7.72 21.68
N LEU A 150 1.53 7.07 21.18
CA LEU A 150 0.95 5.89 21.79
C LEU A 150 1.92 4.70 21.79
N PHE A 151 2.58 4.42 20.66
CA PHE A 151 3.54 3.33 20.54
C PHE A 151 4.83 3.60 21.32
N ASN A 152 5.34 4.84 21.35
CA ASN A 152 6.50 5.17 22.16
C ASN A 152 6.22 4.93 23.64
N TYR A 153 5.04 5.30 24.13
CA TYR A 153 4.62 4.97 25.49
C TYR A 153 4.49 3.45 25.69
N PHE A 154 3.79 2.76 24.78
CA PHE A 154 3.54 1.34 24.93
C PHE A 154 4.83 0.51 24.90
N LEU A 155 5.73 0.79 23.96
CA LEU A 155 7.02 0.12 23.83
C LEU A 155 7.95 0.43 25.01
N ARG A 156 7.91 1.66 25.56
CA ARG A 156 8.73 2.02 26.73
C ARG A 156 8.30 1.27 27.99
N HIS A 157 6.99 1.16 28.23
CA HIS A 157 6.48 0.66 29.51
C HIS A 157 6.02 -0.81 29.47
N ALA A 158 5.69 -1.37 28.30
CA ALA A 158 5.18 -2.73 28.16
C ALA A 158 5.59 -3.40 26.84
N SER A 159 6.88 -3.30 26.47
CA SER A 159 7.45 -3.94 25.27
C SER A 159 7.15 -5.44 25.13
N PHE A 160 7.03 -6.18 26.24
CA PHE A 160 6.63 -7.59 26.17
C PHE A 160 5.20 -7.77 25.65
N ALA A 161 4.26 -6.99 26.18
CA ALA A 161 2.87 -7.05 25.77
C ALA A 161 2.74 -6.65 24.30
N ALA A 162 3.46 -5.60 23.87
CA ALA A 162 3.51 -5.21 22.47
C ALA A 162 3.99 -6.38 21.58
N ALA A 163 5.09 -7.05 21.95
CA ALA A 163 5.59 -8.21 21.23
C ALA A 163 4.58 -9.37 21.18
N MET A 164 3.86 -9.64 22.27
CA MET A 164 2.82 -10.67 22.30
C MET A 164 1.61 -10.32 21.43
N VAL A 165 1.18 -9.06 21.42
CA VAL A 165 0.06 -8.61 20.61
C VAL A 165 0.40 -8.65 19.12
N VAL A 166 1.60 -8.23 18.71
CA VAL A 166 2.05 -8.38 17.30
C VAL A 166 2.13 -9.86 16.91
N SER A 167 2.65 -10.71 17.80
CA SER A 167 2.69 -12.17 17.58
C SER A 167 1.28 -12.75 17.39
N LEU A 168 0.30 -12.29 18.20
CA LEU A 168 -1.10 -12.69 18.09
C LEU A 168 -1.72 -12.22 16.77
N GLY A 169 -1.51 -10.95 16.38
CA GLY A 169 -2.00 -10.41 15.11
C GLY A 169 -1.44 -11.17 13.90
N LEU A 170 -0.16 -11.54 13.94
CA LEU A 170 0.48 -12.39 12.93
C LEU A 170 -0.16 -13.78 12.87
N LEU A 171 -0.33 -14.44 14.02
CA LEU A 171 -0.95 -15.77 14.10
C LEU A 171 -2.40 -15.76 13.58
N LEU A 172 -3.21 -14.79 14.00
CA LEU A 172 -4.60 -14.68 13.56
C LEU A 172 -4.71 -14.50 12.03
N ASN A 173 -3.81 -13.71 11.44
CA ASN A 173 -3.77 -13.52 9.99
C ASN A 173 -3.31 -14.78 9.24
N ILE A 174 -2.35 -15.54 9.78
CA ILE A 174 -1.95 -16.83 9.21
C ILE A 174 -3.10 -17.82 9.27
N LEU A 175 -3.83 -17.90 10.39
CA LEU A 175 -5.00 -18.79 10.53
C LEU A 175 -6.12 -18.40 9.56
N ALA A 176 -6.38 -17.09 9.40
CA ALA A 176 -7.33 -16.60 8.41
C ALA A 176 -6.90 -16.95 6.98
N GLY A 177 -5.63 -16.75 6.63
CA GLY A 177 -5.07 -17.11 5.33
C GLY A 177 -5.12 -18.61 5.05
N LEU A 178 -4.88 -19.45 6.05
CA LEU A 178 -5.03 -20.90 5.96
C LEU A 178 -6.49 -21.27 5.66
N SER A 179 -7.44 -20.72 6.42
CA SER A 179 -8.86 -20.95 6.19
C SER A 179 -9.29 -20.51 4.79
N GLN A 180 -8.86 -19.34 4.34
CA GLN A 180 -9.16 -18.82 3.00
C GLN A 180 -8.51 -19.66 1.90
N THR A 181 -7.29 -20.16 2.11
CA THR A 181 -6.63 -21.05 1.14
C THR A 181 -7.40 -22.35 0.98
N VAL A 182 -7.93 -22.91 2.08
CA VAL A 182 -8.76 -24.13 2.03
C VAL A 182 -10.09 -23.87 1.33
N LEU A 183 -10.71 -22.70 1.54
CA LEU A 183 -12.03 -22.39 1.02
C LEU A 183 -12.03 -21.89 -0.44
N PHE A 184 -11.01 -21.12 -0.83
CA PHE A 184 -10.98 -20.38 -2.09
C PHE A 184 -9.74 -20.68 -2.96
N GLY A 185 -8.75 -21.39 -2.41
CA GLY A 185 -7.48 -21.67 -3.09
C GLY A 185 -6.44 -20.57 -2.89
N TYR A 186 -5.16 -20.95 -3.00
CA TYR A 186 -4.01 -20.08 -2.72
C TYR A 186 -3.91 -18.89 -3.69
N GLY A 187 -4.23 -19.11 -4.97
CA GLY A 187 -4.14 -18.08 -6.00
C GLY A 187 -5.32 -17.11 -6.03
N SER A 188 -6.32 -17.29 -5.16
CA SER A 188 -7.55 -16.49 -5.16
C SER A 188 -7.25 -15.00 -4.95
N ILE A 189 -7.89 -14.19 -5.77
CA ILE A 189 -7.91 -12.72 -5.68
C ILE A 189 -9.37 -12.26 -5.65
N GLN A 190 -9.58 -11.04 -5.19
CA GLN A 190 -10.90 -10.42 -5.17
C GLN A 190 -10.84 -9.10 -5.93
N ALA A 191 -11.80 -8.86 -6.81
CA ALA A 191 -11.87 -7.63 -7.58
C ALA A 191 -12.10 -6.42 -6.65
N PRO A 192 -11.55 -5.22 -6.97
CA PRO A 192 -11.69 -4.04 -6.11
C PRO A 192 -13.13 -3.65 -5.77
N ALA A 193 -14.07 -3.81 -6.72
CA ALA A 193 -15.48 -3.52 -6.50
C ALA A 193 -16.09 -4.46 -5.43
N ASP A 194 -15.81 -5.76 -5.53
CA ASP A 194 -16.29 -6.76 -4.57
C ASP A 194 -15.73 -6.53 -3.16
N VAL A 195 -14.45 -6.10 -3.08
CA VAL A 195 -13.80 -5.77 -1.81
C VAL A 195 -14.49 -4.59 -1.13
N GLN A 196 -14.97 -3.61 -1.89
CA GLN A 196 -15.72 -2.47 -1.35
C GLN A 196 -17.15 -2.85 -0.92
N ALA A 197 -17.74 -3.85 -1.57
CA ALA A 197 -19.07 -4.37 -1.25
C ALA A 197 -19.11 -5.28 0.00
N LEU A 198 -17.96 -5.76 0.49
CA LEU A 198 -17.91 -6.65 1.65
C LEU A 198 -18.25 -5.92 2.97
N PRO A 199 -19.25 -6.40 3.75
CA PRO A 199 -19.69 -5.74 4.99
C PRO A 199 -18.60 -5.53 6.03
N TRP A 200 -17.63 -6.45 6.10
CA TRP A 200 -16.52 -6.43 7.05
C TRP A 200 -15.16 -6.15 6.39
N GLY A 201 -15.11 -6.09 5.06
CA GLY A 201 -13.90 -5.75 4.30
C GLY A 201 -12.89 -6.89 4.04
N PHE A 202 -13.26 -8.16 4.24
CA PHE A 202 -12.45 -9.36 3.91
C PHE A 202 -13.37 -10.58 3.67
N GLY A 203 -12.94 -11.61 2.94
CA GLY A 203 -13.59 -12.93 3.08
C GLY A 203 -13.80 -13.85 1.87
N LYS A 204 -13.41 -13.52 0.63
CA LYS A 204 -13.56 -14.44 -0.52
C LYS A 204 -12.26 -14.75 -1.29
N ALA A 205 -11.11 -14.37 -0.74
CA ALA A 205 -9.80 -14.59 -1.35
C ALA A 205 -8.72 -14.72 -0.27
N LEU A 206 -7.48 -15.06 -0.67
CA LEU A 206 -6.32 -15.10 0.22
C LEU A 206 -5.87 -13.68 0.60
N THR A 207 -6.50 -13.12 1.63
CA THR A 207 -6.26 -11.74 2.08
C THR A 207 -6.15 -11.59 3.60
N GLY A 208 -6.24 -12.66 4.38
CA GLY A 208 -6.29 -12.58 5.85
C GLY A 208 -7.43 -11.66 6.30
N PHE A 209 -7.12 -10.72 7.20
CA PHE A 209 -8.04 -9.64 7.60
C PHE A 209 -7.83 -8.34 6.80
N PHE A 210 -7.21 -8.43 5.63
CA PHE A 210 -6.98 -7.33 4.71
C PHE A 210 -7.88 -7.47 3.47
N ARG A 211 -7.88 -6.40 2.69
CA ARG A 211 -8.68 -6.19 1.48
C ARG A 211 -8.02 -6.72 0.22
N SER A 212 -6.70 -6.89 0.24
CA SER A 212 -5.93 -7.37 -0.89
C SER A 212 -4.86 -8.36 -0.44
N ARG A 213 -4.50 -9.27 -1.35
CA ARG A 213 -3.36 -10.19 -1.18
C ARG A 213 -2.07 -9.44 -0.92
N MET A 214 -1.92 -8.26 -1.53
CA MET A 214 -0.77 -7.40 -1.34
C MET A 214 -0.66 -6.82 0.07
N ALA A 215 -1.73 -6.18 0.56
CA ALA A 215 -1.74 -5.62 1.91
C ALA A 215 -1.54 -6.71 2.98
N PHE A 216 -2.14 -7.89 2.77
CA PHE A 216 -1.91 -9.08 3.59
C PHE A 216 -0.43 -9.52 3.60
N SER A 217 0.15 -9.69 2.42
CA SER A 217 1.56 -10.07 2.24
C SER A 217 2.50 -9.05 2.89
N PHE A 218 2.21 -7.76 2.74
CA PHE A 218 3.00 -6.67 3.32
C PHE A 218 2.90 -6.64 4.85
N PHE A 219 1.70 -6.88 5.41
CA PHE A 219 1.54 -7.04 6.86
C PHE A 219 2.32 -8.23 7.40
N LEU A 220 2.20 -9.42 6.78
CA LEU A 220 2.93 -10.61 7.22
C LEU A 220 4.43 -10.39 7.20
N ALA A 221 4.95 -9.78 6.12
CA ALA A 221 6.36 -9.42 6.01
C ALA A 221 6.77 -8.44 7.12
N GLY A 222 6.01 -7.35 7.29
CA GLY A 222 6.26 -6.31 8.30
C GLY A 222 6.27 -6.86 9.72
N ALA A 223 5.26 -7.66 10.06
CA ALA A 223 5.14 -8.29 11.37
C ALA A 223 6.27 -9.29 11.62
N LEU A 224 6.61 -10.13 10.65
CA LEU A 224 7.66 -11.14 10.78
C LEU A 224 9.05 -10.52 10.99
N VAL A 225 9.45 -9.56 10.14
CA VAL A 225 10.75 -8.89 10.28
C VAL A 225 10.82 -8.07 11.57
N TRP A 226 9.68 -7.51 12.01
CA TRP A 226 9.63 -6.74 13.23
C TRP A 226 9.78 -7.60 14.48
N ILE A 227 9.18 -8.79 14.53
CA ILE A 227 9.07 -9.62 15.75
C ILE A 227 10.17 -10.69 15.90
N GLN A 228 10.79 -11.13 14.80
CA GLN A 228 11.77 -12.22 14.83
C GLN A 228 12.98 -11.92 15.73
N PRO A 229 13.57 -10.70 15.74
CA PRO A 229 14.66 -10.37 16.68
C PRO A 229 14.29 -10.56 18.16
N GLN A 230 13.05 -10.26 18.55
CA GLN A 230 12.54 -10.35 19.90
C GLN A 230 12.27 -11.81 20.29
N TRP A 231 11.73 -12.62 19.37
CA TRP A 231 11.56 -14.05 19.59
C TRP A 231 12.88 -14.78 19.76
N LEU A 232 13.87 -14.47 18.91
CA LEU A 232 15.19 -15.08 18.97
C LEU A 232 15.95 -14.62 20.21
N GLY A 233 15.88 -13.33 20.55
CA GLY A 233 16.71 -12.75 21.60
C GLY A 233 18.20 -13.01 21.34
N ARG A 234 19.03 -12.86 22.38
CA ARG A 234 20.48 -13.11 22.26
C ARG A 234 20.89 -14.58 22.38
N ARG A 235 20.14 -15.40 23.11
CA ARG A 235 20.42 -16.83 23.35
C ARG A 235 19.14 -17.64 23.30
N ALA A 236 18.68 -17.97 22.09
CA ALA A 236 17.58 -18.93 21.92
C ALA A 236 18.05 -20.34 22.29
N GLY A 237 17.31 -20.99 23.20
CA GLY A 237 17.39 -22.43 23.38
C GLY A 237 16.85 -23.16 22.16
N PHE A 238 17.16 -24.46 22.04
CA PHE A 238 16.80 -25.29 20.88
C PHE A 238 15.31 -25.20 20.53
N TRP A 239 14.41 -25.42 21.51
CA TRP A 239 12.96 -25.39 21.31
C TRP A 239 12.44 -24.02 20.86
N ARG A 240 13.00 -22.93 21.40
CA ARG A 240 12.62 -21.57 20.98
C ARG A 240 13.07 -21.31 19.55
N TRP A 241 14.29 -21.73 19.21
CA TRP A 241 14.82 -21.61 17.86
C TRP A 241 13.99 -22.41 16.85
N LEU A 242 13.62 -23.65 17.18
CA LEU A 242 12.77 -24.50 16.34
C LEU A 242 11.37 -23.90 16.15
N ALA A 243 10.75 -23.38 17.22
CA ALA A 243 9.46 -22.70 17.13
C ALA A 243 9.53 -21.48 16.20
N VAL A 244 10.58 -20.66 16.31
CA VAL A 244 10.78 -19.50 15.42
C VAL A 244 10.99 -19.94 13.98
N LEU A 245 11.73 -21.02 13.73
CA LEU A 245 11.92 -21.57 12.39
C LEU A 245 10.57 -21.98 11.77
N LEU A 246 9.78 -22.77 12.49
CA LEU A 246 8.49 -23.27 12.01
C LEU A 246 7.50 -22.12 11.75
N VAL A 247 7.41 -21.14 12.66
CA VAL A 247 6.54 -19.98 12.46
C VAL A 247 7.03 -19.10 11.31
N SER A 248 8.34 -18.95 11.12
CA SER A 248 8.91 -18.20 9.99
C SER A 248 8.61 -18.89 8.66
N ILE A 249 8.75 -20.22 8.58
CA ILE A 249 8.36 -21.00 7.39
C ILE A 249 6.88 -20.79 7.09
N LEU A 250 6.03 -20.94 8.11
CA LEU A 250 4.59 -20.78 7.94
C LEU A 250 4.23 -19.37 7.45
N ALA A 251 4.76 -18.33 8.08
CA ALA A 251 4.52 -16.95 7.68
C ALA A 251 5.00 -16.68 6.25
N LEU A 252 6.22 -17.10 5.90
CA LEU A 252 6.77 -16.96 4.54
C LEU A 252 5.91 -17.69 3.49
N SER A 253 5.39 -18.87 3.82
CA SER A 253 4.51 -19.62 2.91
C SER A 253 3.18 -18.91 2.61
N PHE A 254 2.73 -17.99 3.47
CA PHE A 254 1.51 -17.20 3.24
C PHE A 254 1.75 -15.80 2.67
N ILE A 255 3.00 -15.38 2.50
CA ILE A 255 3.33 -14.17 1.72
C ILE A 255 3.22 -14.55 0.23
N ALA A 256 2.00 -14.46 -0.28
CA ALA A 256 1.65 -14.92 -1.63
C ALA A 256 2.12 -13.96 -2.74
N HIS A 257 2.39 -12.69 -2.41
CA HIS A 257 2.92 -11.74 -3.39
C HIS A 257 4.45 -11.83 -3.49
N GLY A 258 4.94 -12.21 -4.66
CA GLY A 258 6.34 -12.58 -4.90
C GLY A 258 7.34 -11.46 -4.69
N MET A 259 7.03 -10.22 -5.10
CA MET A 259 7.94 -9.08 -4.84
C MET A 259 8.10 -8.84 -3.33
N MET A 260 7.00 -8.94 -2.58
CA MET A 260 7.02 -8.78 -1.12
C MET A 260 7.72 -9.96 -0.42
N LEU A 261 7.56 -11.18 -0.93
CA LEU A 261 8.23 -12.37 -0.41
C LEU A 261 9.76 -12.28 -0.53
N VAL A 262 10.25 -11.90 -1.70
CA VAL A 262 11.70 -11.71 -1.94
C VAL A 262 12.24 -10.60 -1.05
N LEU A 263 11.52 -9.48 -0.94
CA LEU A 263 11.92 -8.37 -0.06
C LEU A 263 11.96 -8.80 1.41
N CYS A 264 10.95 -9.54 1.88
CA CYS A 264 10.91 -10.07 3.24
C CYS A 264 12.13 -10.97 3.53
N LEU A 265 12.44 -11.91 2.65
CA LEU A 265 13.61 -12.77 2.78
C LEU A 265 14.92 -11.98 2.81
N ALA A 266 15.09 -10.99 1.94
CA ALA A 266 16.27 -10.14 1.90
C ALA A 266 16.46 -9.38 3.22
N VAL A 267 15.40 -8.79 3.77
CA VAL A 267 15.43 -8.06 5.05
C VAL A 267 15.65 -9.01 6.23
N LEU A 268 15.04 -10.20 6.24
CA LEU A 268 15.29 -11.22 7.27
C LEU A 268 16.76 -11.67 7.28
N LEU A 269 17.33 -11.96 6.11
CA LEU A 269 18.74 -12.35 6.01
C LEU A 269 19.66 -11.20 6.46
N ALA A 270 19.43 -9.98 5.99
CA ALA A 270 20.23 -8.82 6.38
C ALA A 270 20.15 -8.53 7.88
N SER A 271 18.95 -8.50 8.46
CA SER A 271 18.76 -8.27 9.90
C SER A 271 19.33 -9.40 10.76
N SER A 272 19.27 -10.66 10.28
CA SER A 272 19.84 -11.80 10.99
C SER A 272 21.36 -11.76 11.13
N CYS A 273 22.06 -11.07 10.22
CA CYS A 273 23.51 -10.83 10.36
C CYS A 273 23.86 -10.04 11.62
N PHE A 274 22.96 -9.18 12.09
CA PHE A 274 23.13 -8.42 13.35
C PHE A 274 22.78 -9.25 14.60
N LEU A 275 21.96 -10.31 14.47
CA LEU A 275 21.63 -11.23 15.56
C LEU A 275 22.68 -12.33 15.77
N GLY A 276 23.31 -12.79 14.69
CA GLY A 276 24.40 -13.77 14.70
C GLY A 276 24.12 -15.03 13.88
N LYS A 277 25.14 -15.91 13.78
CA LYS A 277 25.16 -17.07 12.86
C LYS A 277 23.95 -18.00 12.95
N ARG A 278 23.38 -18.20 14.15
CA ARG A 278 22.19 -19.05 14.34
C ARG A 278 20.91 -18.46 13.74
N ALA A 279 20.80 -17.14 13.71
CA ALA A 279 19.67 -16.44 13.09
C ALA A 279 19.79 -16.50 11.56
N VAL A 280 21.00 -16.33 11.03
CA VAL A 280 21.29 -16.51 9.59
C VAL A 280 20.94 -17.93 9.15
N LEU A 281 21.42 -18.95 9.88
CA LEU A 281 21.10 -20.35 9.58
C LEU A 281 19.59 -20.62 9.62
N LEU A 282 18.86 -20.05 10.59
CA LEU A 282 17.42 -20.20 10.68
C LEU A 282 16.72 -19.68 9.42
N ASN A 283 17.05 -18.46 8.98
CA ASN A 283 16.41 -17.87 7.81
C ASN A 283 16.83 -18.54 6.50
N LEU A 284 18.06 -19.05 6.41
CA LEU A 284 18.49 -19.89 5.28
C LEU A 284 17.71 -21.21 5.22
N LEU A 285 17.49 -21.87 6.37
CA LEU A 285 16.67 -23.08 6.42
C LEU A 285 15.20 -22.80 6.10
N ALA A 286 14.66 -21.67 6.58
CA ALA A 286 13.31 -21.25 6.23
C ALA A 286 13.17 -20.97 4.72
N ALA A 287 14.15 -20.29 4.12
CA ALA A 287 14.21 -20.05 2.68
C ALA A 287 14.35 -21.37 1.89
N ALA A 288 15.18 -22.30 2.34
CA ALA A 288 15.34 -23.61 1.71
C ALA A 288 14.03 -24.43 1.75
N ALA A 289 13.32 -24.42 2.88
CA ALA A 289 12.02 -25.08 3.02
C ALA A 289 10.97 -24.44 2.10
N LEU A 290 10.97 -23.12 1.97
CA LEU A 290 10.09 -22.40 1.05
C LEU A 290 10.41 -22.73 -0.42
N VAL A 291 11.68 -22.69 -0.83
CA VAL A 291 12.10 -23.06 -2.19
C VAL A 291 11.68 -24.49 -2.50
N PHE A 292 11.91 -25.41 -1.56
CA PHE A 292 11.43 -26.79 -1.69
C PHE A 292 9.91 -26.83 -1.90
N SER A 293 9.12 -26.12 -1.08
CA SER A 293 7.66 -26.01 -1.24
C SER A 293 7.25 -25.49 -2.61
N LEU A 294 7.92 -24.46 -3.14
CA LEU A 294 7.63 -23.89 -4.45
C LEU A 294 8.01 -24.83 -5.59
N THR A 295 9.08 -25.61 -5.45
CA THR A 295 9.51 -26.59 -6.46
C THR A 295 8.78 -27.92 -6.39
N TRP A 296 8.02 -28.15 -5.33
CA TRP A 296 7.32 -29.42 -5.11
C TRP A 296 6.17 -29.60 -6.09
N GLY A 297 6.20 -30.71 -6.83
CA GLY A 297 5.14 -31.12 -7.77
C GLY A 297 5.11 -30.35 -9.10
N PRO A 298 4.56 -30.97 -10.16
CA PRO A 298 4.43 -30.36 -11.48
C PRO A 298 3.40 -29.21 -11.51
N GLU A 299 2.33 -29.31 -10.73
CA GLU A 299 1.33 -28.27 -10.55
C GLU A 299 1.38 -27.74 -9.12
N ASN A 300 1.61 -26.44 -8.98
CA ASN A 300 1.76 -25.82 -7.68
C ASN A 300 1.19 -24.39 -7.71
N ALA A 301 0.03 -24.22 -7.09
CA ALA A 301 -0.68 -22.93 -7.04
C ALA A 301 0.11 -21.85 -6.30
N GLN A 302 0.92 -22.23 -5.31
CA GLN A 302 1.81 -21.30 -4.60
C GLN A 302 2.89 -20.78 -5.55
N ARG A 303 3.55 -21.69 -6.29
CA ARG A 303 4.57 -21.34 -7.30
C ARG A 303 4.00 -20.44 -8.38
N SER A 304 2.88 -20.79 -8.98
CA SER A 304 2.29 -19.98 -10.05
C SER A 304 1.92 -18.58 -9.55
N THR A 305 1.35 -18.47 -8.36
CA THR A 305 0.97 -17.19 -7.74
C THR A 305 2.18 -16.30 -7.44
N VAL A 306 3.21 -16.87 -6.80
CA VAL A 306 4.44 -16.14 -6.46
C VAL A 306 5.16 -15.68 -7.73
N LEU A 307 5.31 -16.55 -8.73
CA LEU A 307 5.96 -16.19 -9.98
C LEU A 307 5.14 -15.16 -10.77
N ALA A 308 3.82 -15.30 -10.81
CA ALA A 308 2.94 -14.36 -11.49
C ALA A 308 3.07 -12.96 -10.89
N THR A 309 3.20 -12.82 -9.57
CA THR A 309 3.35 -11.50 -8.92
C THR A 309 4.78 -11.00 -8.86
N LEU A 310 5.79 -11.88 -8.97
CA LEU A 310 7.20 -11.51 -9.03
C LEU A 310 7.64 -11.03 -10.43
N ASN A 311 7.04 -11.57 -11.49
CA ASN A 311 7.44 -11.25 -12.86
C ASN A 311 7.12 -9.77 -13.18
N PRO A 312 8.11 -8.95 -13.59
CA PRO A 312 7.87 -7.54 -13.94
C PRO A 312 7.13 -7.37 -15.27
N VAL A 313 7.13 -8.41 -16.12
CA VAL A 313 6.44 -8.38 -17.40
C VAL A 313 5.13 -9.17 -17.38
N LYS A 314 4.23 -8.79 -18.27
CA LYS A 314 2.98 -9.47 -18.55
C LYS A 314 3.26 -10.84 -19.20
N THR A 315 2.27 -11.72 -19.12
CA THR A 315 2.26 -13.06 -19.72
C THR A 315 1.04 -13.24 -20.61
N GLY A 316 1.04 -14.26 -21.48
CA GLY A 316 -0.08 -14.51 -22.40
C GLY A 316 -0.05 -13.54 -23.58
N ASP A 317 -1.19 -12.93 -23.88
CA ASP A 317 -1.41 -12.11 -25.09
C ASP A 317 -0.55 -10.83 -25.16
N PHE A 318 0.03 -10.40 -24.04
CA PHE A 318 0.89 -9.21 -23.93
C PHE A 318 2.30 -9.55 -23.43
N ALA A 319 2.78 -10.77 -23.71
CA ALA A 319 4.06 -11.26 -23.20
C ALA A 319 5.23 -10.30 -23.51
N GLY A 320 5.98 -9.92 -22.47
CA GLY A 320 7.16 -9.06 -22.58
C GLY A 320 6.91 -7.57 -22.32
N GLU A 321 5.66 -7.12 -22.30
CA GLU A 321 5.33 -5.76 -21.86
C GLU A 321 5.49 -5.60 -20.34
N LEU A 322 5.89 -4.41 -19.89
CA LEU A 322 5.91 -4.09 -18.46
C LEU A 322 4.50 -4.06 -17.89
N LYS A 323 4.37 -4.56 -16.65
CA LYS A 323 3.10 -4.45 -15.91
C LYS A 323 2.75 -3.01 -15.56
N THR A 324 1.45 -2.77 -15.41
CA THR A 324 0.88 -1.45 -15.09
C THR A 324 1.55 -0.79 -13.89
N CYS A 325 1.86 -1.54 -12.82
CA CYS A 325 2.48 -0.98 -11.63
C CYS A 325 3.84 -0.27 -11.89
N HIS A 326 4.61 -0.76 -12.87
CA HIS A 326 5.89 -0.16 -13.25
C HIS A 326 5.69 1.09 -14.11
N LEU A 327 4.67 1.07 -14.98
CA LEU A 327 4.30 2.21 -15.80
C LEU A 327 3.70 3.34 -14.93
N ASP A 328 2.83 2.99 -13.98
CA ASP A 328 2.28 3.88 -12.96
C ASP A 328 3.39 4.56 -12.17
N PHE A 329 4.44 3.85 -11.77
CA PHE A 329 5.55 4.45 -11.05
C PHE A 329 6.25 5.54 -11.87
N LEU A 330 6.51 5.28 -13.16
CA LEU A 330 7.12 6.27 -14.06
C LEU A 330 6.18 7.45 -14.31
N ALA A 331 4.89 7.19 -14.54
CA ALA A 331 3.87 8.23 -14.70
C ALA A 331 3.74 9.09 -13.43
N ALA A 332 3.84 8.49 -12.24
CA ALA A 332 3.78 9.20 -10.97
C ALA A 332 5.01 10.09 -10.76
N LEU A 333 6.20 9.65 -11.18
CA LEU A 333 7.41 10.49 -11.18
C LEU A 333 7.30 11.64 -12.18
N LYS A 334 6.71 11.41 -13.37
CA LYS A 334 6.39 12.48 -14.33
C LYS A 334 5.40 13.49 -13.72
N MET A 335 4.37 13.01 -13.02
CA MET A 335 3.40 13.85 -12.32
C MET A 335 4.08 14.71 -11.24
N ALA A 336 4.94 14.10 -10.42
CA ALA A 336 5.76 14.82 -9.45
C ALA A 336 6.67 15.86 -10.16
N GLY A 337 7.26 15.51 -11.30
CA GLY A 337 8.08 16.41 -12.12
C GLY A 337 7.32 17.63 -12.65
N ARG A 338 6.02 17.48 -12.96
CA ARG A 338 5.17 18.61 -13.36
C ARG A 338 4.86 19.53 -12.19
N VAL A 339 4.65 19.00 -10.98
CA VAL A 339 4.30 19.80 -9.79
C VAL A 339 5.26 19.53 -8.61
N PRO A 340 6.57 19.84 -8.74
CA PRO A 340 7.61 19.29 -7.88
C PRO A 340 7.50 19.68 -6.40
N TRP A 341 6.98 20.87 -6.10
CA TRP A 341 6.98 21.42 -4.75
C TRP A 341 5.79 21.03 -3.89
N ARG A 342 4.62 20.84 -4.52
CA ARG A 342 3.34 20.65 -3.82
C ARG A 342 2.59 19.40 -4.23
N GLY A 343 3.00 18.74 -5.32
CA GLY A 343 2.25 17.66 -5.94
C GLY A 343 0.86 18.09 -6.40
N VAL A 344 0.04 17.10 -6.80
CA VAL A 344 -1.36 17.34 -7.20
C VAL A 344 -2.31 17.45 -6.00
N GLY A 345 -1.83 17.15 -4.79
CA GLY A 345 -2.60 17.11 -3.55
C GLY A 345 -3.04 15.70 -3.17
N SER A 346 -3.19 15.46 -1.87
CA SER A 346 -3.73 14.22 -1.30
C SER A 346 -5.13 13.93 -1.83
N GLY A 347 -5.45 12.66 -2.04
CA GLY A 347 -6.72 12.20 -2.61
C GLY A 347 -6.92 12.45 -4.10
N ARG A 348 -5.90 12.94 -4.81
CA ARG A 348 -6.00 13.30 -6.24
C ARG A 348 -5.09 12.51 -7.17
N TYR A 349 -4.41 11.49 -6.64
CA TYR A 349 -3.50 10.66 -7.41
C TYR A 349 -4.20 10.03 -8.61
N GLN A 350 -5.32 9.32 -8.38
CA GLN A 350 -6.06 8.61 -9.42
C GLN A 350 -6.66 9.58 -10.45
N ASP A 351 -7.11 10.78 -10.02
CA ASP A 351 -7.63 11.84 -10.91
C ASP A 351 -6.57 12.40 -11.91
N CYS A 352 -5.29 12.15 -11.67
CA CYS A 352 -4.20 12.83 -12.37
C CYS A 352 -3.22 11.90 -13.08
N ILE A 353 -3.08 10.65 -12.61
CA ILE A 353 -2.03 9.73 -13.08
C ILE A 353 -2.17 9.38 -14.57
N GLY A 354 -3.40 9.16 -15.07
CA GLY A 354 -3.66 8.85 -16.49
C GLY A 354 -3.09 9.89 -17.46
N ARG A 355 -3.18 11.19 -17.10
CA ARG A 355 -2.64 12.32 -17.89
C ARG A 355 -1.11 12.43 -17.87
N CYS A 356 -0.43 11.58 -17.09
CA CYS A 356 1.01 11.61 -16.88
C CYS A 356 1.75 10.42 -17.51
N TYR A 357 1.04 9.50 -18.18
CA TYR A 357 1.65 8.44 -18.98
C TYR A 357 2.48 9.01 -20.14
N GLY A 358 1.93 9.98 -20.87
CA GLY A 358 2.57 10.57 -22.05
C GLY A 358 2.78 9.50 -23.12
N GLU A 359 4.03 9.27 -23.52
CA GLU A 359 4.42 8.21 -24.48
C GLU A 359 4.41 6.79 -23.89
N LEU A 360 4.18 6.63 -22.58
CA LEU A 360 4.06 5.29 -21.99
C LEU A 360 2.73 4.66 -22.42
N PRO A 361 2.70 3.36 -22.74
CA PRO A 361 1.46 2.68 -23.09
C PRO A 361 0.48 2.79 -21.92
N ASN A 362 -0.70 3.35 -22.18
CA ASN A 362 -1.75 3.45 -21.18
C ASN A 362 -2.39 2.06 -20.98
N PRO A 363 -2.48 1.53 -19.75
CA PRO A 363 -2.95 0.18 -19.54
C PRO A 363 -4.46 0.03 -19.83
N SER A 364 -4.78 -0.77 -20.84
CA SER A 364 -6.14 -1.07 -21.30
C SER A 364 -6.90 -2.06 -20.41
N TYR A 365 -6.22 -2.72 -19.45
CA TYR A 365 -6.81 -3.64 -18.48
C TYR A 365 -5.97 -3.72 -17.20
N ASN A 366 -6.59 -4.10 -16.08
CA ASN A 366 -5.89 -4.25 -14.81
C ASN A 366 -5.15 -5.60 -14.74
N ASP A 367 -3.82 -5.56 -14.88
CA ASP A 367 -2.92 -6.73 -14.88
C ASP A 367 -2.16 -6.92 -13.57
N ILE A 368 -2.52 -6.15 -12.54
CA ILE A 368 -1.88 -6.16 -11.23
C ILE A 368 -2.88 -6.42 -10.12
N ASP A 369 -2.40 -7.02 -9.03
CA ASP A 369 -3.20 -7.14 -7.81
C ASP A 369 -3.54 -5.76 -7.26
N ALA A 370 -4.74 -5.63 -6.69
CA ALA A 370 -5.11 -4.45 -5.91
C ALA A 370 -4.01 -4.09 -4.90
N ASP A 371 -3.75 -2.79 -4.76
CA ASP A 371 -2.71 -2.19 -3.91
C ASP A 371 -1.25 -2.44 -4.36
N THR A 372 -1.03 -2.92 -5.58
CA THR A 372 0.32 -3.01 -6.20
C THR A 372 0.68 -1.71 -6.93
N GLN A 373 0.72 -0.59 -6.22
CA GLN A 373 1.18 0.69 -6.77
C GLN A 373 2.28 1.27 -5.88
N ALA A 374 3.36 1.74 -6.48
CA ALA A 374 4.54 2.21 -5.75
C ALA A 374 4.20 3.45 -4.89
N GLY A 375 4.19 3.26 -3.57
CA GLY A 375 3.96 4.32 -2.58
C GLY A 375 4.88 5.52 -2.71
N TRP A 376 6.15 5.34 -3.12
CA TRP A 376 7.05 6.47 -3.39
C TRP A 376 6.59 7.34 -4.56
N GLY A 377 6.09 6.72 -5.62
CA GLY A 377 5.51 7.43 -6.76
C GLY A 377 4.25 8.19 -6.34
N ILE A 378 3.35 7.52 -5.62
CA ILE A 378 2.13 8.13 -5.08
C ILE A 378 2.46 9.33 -4.20
N LEU A 379 3.38 9.17 -3.26
CA LEU A 379 3.77 10.23 -2.32
C LEU A 379 4.41 11.43 -3.03
N ALA A 380 5.35 11.19 -3.94
CA ALA A 380 5.98 12.26 -4.71
C ALA A 380 4.97 12.98 -5.63
N GLY A 381 4.07 12.23 -6.27
CA GLY A 381 3.05 12.79 -7.14
C GLY A 381 2.00 13.61 -6.38
N THR A 382 1.62 13.18 -5.18
CA THR A 382 0.57 13.85 -4.37
C THR A 382 1.11 14.98 -3.50
N LEU A 383 2.29 14.83 -2.89
CA LEU A 383 2.86 15.80 -1.94
C LEU A 383 4.07 16.57 -2.49
N GLY A 384 4.58 16.20 -3.66
CA GLY A 384 5.82 16.75 -4.22
C GLY A 384 7.09 16.09 -3.67
N PHE A 385 8.22 16.36 -4.32
CA PHE A 385 9.53 15.83 -3.94
C PHE A 385 9.99 16.25 -2.53
N PRO A 386 9.80 17.50 -2.06
CA PRO A 386 10.28 17.89 -0.72
C PRO A 386 9.64 17.07 0.41
N ALA A 387 8.33 16.87 0.38
CA ALA A 387 7.63 16.10 1.41
C ALA A 387 8.01 14.60 1.33
N ALA A 388 8.11 14.04 0.12
CA ALA A 388 8.57 12.67 -0.07
C ALA A 388 10.02 12.46 0.40
N ALA A 389 10.92 13.39 0.10
CA ALA A 389 12.30 13.36 0.54
C ALA A 389 12.43 13.46 2.07
N LEU A 390 11.57 14.26 2.73
CA LEU A 390 11.57 14.37 4.17
C LEU A 390 11.11 13.09 4.86
N LEU A 391 10.11 12.39 4.29
CA LEU A 391 9.73 11.05 4.76
C LEU A 391 10.86 10.05 4.53
N ALA A 392 11.50 10.04 3.35
CA ALA A 392 12.64 9.18 3.08
C ALA A 392 13.79 9.40 4.06
N LEU A 393 14.09 10.66 4.39
CA LEU A 393 15.09 11.03 5.40
C LEU A 393 14.68 10.52 6.80
N LEU A 394 13.40 10.65 7.17
CA LEU A 394 12.89 10.09 8.44
C LEU A 394 13.10 8.59 8.53
N LEU A 395 12.74 7.84 7.47
CA LEU A 395 12.91 6.39 7.43
C LEU A 395 14.40 6.01 7.49
N LEU A 396 15.25 6.69 6.74
CA LEU A 396 16.69 6.41 6.69
C LEU A 396 17.38 6.71 8.04
N LEU A 397 17.05 7.83 8.67
CA LEU A 397 17.60 8.15 9.99
C LEU A 397 17.06 7.19 11.04
N ALA A 398 15.78 6.83 11.03
CA ALA A 398 15.22 5.85 11.95
C ALA A 398 15.90 4.47 11.82
N LEU A 399 16.15 4.01 10.59
CA LEU A 399 16.92 2.79 10.31
C LEU A 399 18.33 2.86 10.91
N ALA A 400 19.06 3.95 10.63
CA ALA A 400 20.41 4.15 11.13
C ALA A 400 20.45 4.19 12.67
N ASP A 401 19.49 4.87 13.27
CA ASP A 401 19.30 4.99 14.71
C ASP A 401 19.04 3.64 15.39
N GLY A 402 18.12 2.84 14.83
CA GLY A 402 17.81 1.51 15.36
C GLY A 402 19.02 0.56 15.28
N LEU A 403 19.77 0.59 14.17
CA LEU A 403 21.02 -0.17 14.01
C LEU A 403 22.11 0.31 14.97
N ARG A 404 22.32 1.63 15.08
CA ARG A 404 23.28 2.23 16.00
C ARG A 404 22.98 1.83 17.45
N ARG A 405 21.71 1.84 17.86
CA ARG A 405 21.29 1.41 19.22
C ARG A 405 21.52 -0.08 19.44
N HIS A 406 21.23 -0.90 18.44
CA HIS A 406 21.51 -2.33 18.53
C HIS A 406 23.01 -2.61 18.72
N LEU A 407 23.87 -1.92 17.98
CA LEU A 407 25.33 -2.09 17.99
C LEU A 407 26.02 -1.42 19.18
N GLY A 408 25.56 -0.23 19.59
CA GLY A 408 26.15 0.58 20.66
C GLY A 408 25.65 0.24 22.06
N GLY A 409 24.51 -0.45 22.18
CA GLY A 409 23.97 -0.88 23.45
C GLY A 409 24.87 -1.87 24.17
N GLY A 410 25.23 -1.56 25.42
CA GLY A 410 25.77 -2.53 26.37
C GLY A 410 24.82 -3.74 26.55
N LYS A 411 25.19 -4.70 27.39
CA LYS A 411 24.56 -6.04 27.45
C LYS A 411 23.06 -6.11 27.87
N CYS A 412 22.25 -5.05 27.78
CA CYS A 412 20.79 -5.10 27.94
C CYS A 412 20.08 -5.66 26.69
N GLY A 413 19.54 -6.88 26.80
CA GLY A 413 19.14 -7.70 25.65
C GLY A 413 17.76 -7.44 25.03
N ARG A 414 16.89 -6.59 25.61
CA ARG A 414 15.50 -6.41 25.15
C ARG A 414 15.31 -5.17 24.27
N ASP A 415 15.76 -4.01 24.75
CA ASP A 415 15.65 -2.75 24.00
C ASP A 415 16.49 -2.82 22.71
N SER A 416 17.63 -3.53 22.79
CA SER A 416 18.51 -3.83 21.64
C SER A 416 17.81 -4.66 20.55
N THR A 417 17.03 -5.69 20.89
CA THR A 417 16.33 -6.50 19.86
C THR A 417 15.08 -5.80 19.33
N GLN A 418 14.41 -4.99 20.15
CA GLN A 418 13.32 -4.13 19.70
C GLN A 418 13.80 -3.09 18.69
N ALA A 419 14.93 -2.43 18.95
CA ALA A 419 15.53 -1.47 18.02
C ALA A 419 15.89 -2.12 16.67
N LEU A 420 16.45 -3.33 16.69
CA LEU A 420 16.75 -4.09 15.47
C LEU A 420 15.47 -4.49 14.71
N GLY A 421 14.42 -4.93 15.40
CA GLY A 421 13.13 -5.23 14.79
C GLY A 421 12.48 -3.99 14.17
N GLY A 422 12.55 -2.84 14.86
CA GLY A 422 12.15 -1.55 14.33
C GLY A 422 12.93 -1.17 13.06
N ALA A 423 14.25 -1.26 13.10
CA ALA A 423 15.13 -1.01 11.95
C ALA A 423 14.81 -1.93 10.75
N ALA A 424 14.66 -3.23 10.99
CA ALA A 424 14.31 -4.20 9.94
C ALA A 424 12.95 -3.88 9.31
N ALA A 425 11.94 -3.58 10.11
CA ALA A 425 10.63 -3.18 9.62
C ALA A 425 10.66 -1.85 8.85
N VAL A 426 11.38 -0.83 9.35
CA VAL A 426 11.56 0.44 8.61
C VAL A 426 12.22 0.19 7.26
N ALA A 427 13.25 -0.65 7.17
CA ALA A 427 13.86 -1.03 5.90
C ALA A 427 12.87 -1.73 4.96
N LEU A 428 12.08 -2.68 5.49
CA LEU A 428 11.03 -3.36 4.72
C LEU A 428 9.99 -2.37 4.19
N PHE A 429 9.49 -1.45 5.01
CA PHE A 429 8.50 -0.46 4.56
C PHE A 429 9.09 0.52 3.55
N ALA A 430 10.31 1.02 3.79
CA ALA A 430 10.98 1.93 2.87
C ALA A 430 11.20 1.31 1.49
N LEU A 431 11.64 0.05 1.42
CA LEU A 431 11.82 -0.66 0.15
C LEU A 431 10.48 -1.15 -0.42
N GLY A 432 9.54 -1.57 0.44
CA GLY A 432 8.21 -2.03 0.06
C GLY A 432 7.35 -0.93 -0.55
N MET A 433 7.64 0.33 -0.24
CA MET A 433 7.06 1.50 -0.90
C MET A 433 7.46 1.65 -2.38
N LEU A 434 8.40 0.86 -2.89
CA LEU A 434 8.63 0.71 -4.34
C LEU A 434 7.62 -0.24 -5.01
N ILE A 435 6.85 -0.99 -4.21
CA ILE A 435 5.94 -2.05 -4.67
C ILE A 435 4.47 -1.68 -4.36
N SER A 436 4.21 -1.16 -3.16
CA SER A 436 2.86 -0.89 -2.63
C SER A 436 2.83 0.37 -1.77
N ASP A 437 1.68 1.01 -1.61
CA ASP A 437 1.49 2.11 -0.68
C ASP A 437 0.93 1.63 0.68
N PRO A 438 1.73 1.62 1.76
CA PRO A 438 1.25 1.24 3.09
C PRO A 438 0.39 2.34 3.76
N LEU A 439 0.47 3.60 3.30
CA LEU A 439 -0.08 4.75 4.02
C LEU A 439 -1.60 4.85 3.91
N THR A 440 -2.16 4.57 2.73
CA THR A 440 -3.61 4.66 2.47
C THR A 440 -4.39 3.41 2.87
N ARG A 441 -3.69 2.33 3.26
CA ARG A 441 -4.26 0.99 3.48
C ARG A 441 -4.10 0.48 4.91
N GLY A 442 -4.05 1.37 5.90
CA GLY A 442 -4.03 0.97 7.32
C GLY A 442 -2.72 0.36 7.82
N LEU A 443 -1.77 0.04 6.93
CA LEU A 443 -0.42 -0.37 7.29
C LEU A 443 0.44 0.81 7.80
N GLY A 444 -0.01 2.05 7.59
CA GLY A 444 0.59 3.25 8.18
C GLY A 444 0.69 3.20 9.71
N TRP A 445 -0.26 2.53 10.38
CA TRP A 445 -0.15 2.23 11.82
C TRP A 445 1.05 1.33 12.15
N PHE A 446 1.32 0.33 11.32
CA PHE A 446 2.46 -0.56 11.51
C PHE A 446 3.79 0.17 11.22
N LEU A 447 3.81 1.04 10.22
CA LEU A 447 4.97 1.90 9.96
C LEU A 447 5.25 2.84 11.14
N ALA A 448 4.22 3.41 11.76
CA ALA A 448 4.36 4.18 12.99
C ALA A 448 4.95 3.34 14.15
N LEU A 449 4.52 2.09 14.33
CA LEU A 449 5.13 1.16 15.28
C LEU A 449 6.61 0.89 14.97
N ALA A 450 6.95 0.67 13.70
CA ALA A 450 8.33 0.42 13.25
C ALA A 450 9.24 1.62 13.54
N LEU A 451 8.78 2.83 13.19
CA LEU A 451 9.46 4.09 13.51
C LEU A 451 9.64 4.27 15.02
N SER A 452 8.59 4.04 15.80
CA SER A 452 8.66 4.09 17.26
C SER A 452 9.69 3.11 17.82
N ALA A 453 9.67 1.85 17.37
CA ALA A 453 10.63 0.84 17.82
C ALA A 453 12.09 1.17 17.46
N ALA A 454 12.34 1.78 16.30
CA ALA A 454 13.67 2.13 15.83
C ALA A 454 14.24 3.41 16.49
N THR A 455 13.37 4.39 16.76
CA THR A 455 13.77 5.72 17.26
C THR A 455 13.68 5.86 18.78
N LEU A 456 13.02 4.95 19.50
CA LEU A 456 12.85 5.03 20.94
C LEU A 456 14.22 5.05 21.66
N PRO A 457 14.53 6.10 22.44
CA PRO A 457 15.77 6.20 23.18
C PRO A 457 15.90 5.11 24.25
N ALA A 458 17.12 4.62 24.44
CA ALA A 458 17.41 3.66 25.51
C ALA A 458 17.19 4.29 26.91
N PRO A 459 16.92 3.48 27.95
CA PRO A 459 16.90 3.99 29.32
C PRO A 459 18.23 4.69 29.67
N GLY A 460 18.15 5.97 30.08
CA GLY A 460 19.31 6.79 30.41
C GLY A 460 19.96 7.53 29.23
N GLU A 461 19.47 7.36 27.99
CA GLU A 461 19.91 8.17 26.85
C GLU A 461 19.34 9.60 26.99
N GLU A 462 20.21 10.61 26.92
CA GLU A 462 19.78 12.01 27.00
C GLU A 462 18.90 12.36 25.79
N THR A 463 17.78 13.02 26.05
CA THR A 463 16.84 13.48 25.02
C THR A 463 16.66 14.98 25.13
N CYS A 464 16.47 15.64 23.99
CA CYS A 464 16.22 17.07 24.01
C CYS A 464 14.82 17.37 24.60
N ALA A 465 14.67 18.48 25.32
CA ALA A 465 13.36 18.93 25.82
C ALA A 465 12.32 19.09 24.70
N CYS A 466 12.76 19.37 23.47
CA CYS A 466 11.87 19.44 22.30
C CYS A 466 11.31 18.06 21.87
N GLN A 467 11.88 16.95 22.34
CA GLN A 467 11.42 15.58 22.07
C GLN A 467 10.59 14.97 23.20
N GLN A 468 10.54 15.63 24.37
CA GLN A 468 9.69 15.22 25.49
C GLN A 468 8.31 15.86 25.37
N TYR A 469 7.25 15.04 25.36
CA TYR A 469 5.86 15.46 25.17
C TYR A 469 5.02 15.08 26.39
N GLY A 470 4.82 16.04 27.29
CA GLY A 470 3.78 15.98 28.31
C GLY A 470 2.43 16.47 27.79
N LEU A 471 1.37 16.36 28.60
CA LEU A 471 -0.02 16.67 28.22
C LEU A 471 -0.18 18.04 27.53
N LYS A 472 0.36 19.11 28.13
CA LYS A 472 0.24 20.48 27.60
C LYS A 472 0.81 20.59 26.18
N LYS A 473 1.98 19.98 25.94
CA LYS A 473 2.67 20.03 24.65
C LYS A 473 1.94 19.20 23.59
N ILE A 474 1.38 18.06 23.98
CA ILE A 474 0.55 17.23 23.09
C ILE A 474 -0.67 18.03 22.63
N ILE A 475 -1.41 18.64 23.56
CA ILE A 475 -2.60 19.45 23.24
C ILE A 475 -2.21 20.64 22.35
N LEU A 476 -1.18 21.39 22.71
CA LEU A 476 -0.74 22.56 21.93
C LEU A 476 -0.30 22.18 20.52
N THR A 477 0.43 21.06 20.37
CA THR A 477 0.86 20.56 19.05
C THR A 477 -0.34 20.08 18.24
N GLY A 478 -1.31 19.40 18.86
CA GLY A 478 -2.55 19.00 18.22
C GLY A 478 -3.38 20.19 17.71
N ILE A 479 -3.52 21.23 18.52
CA ILE A 479 -4.17 22.49 18.13
C ILE A 479 -3.41 23.13 16.96
N PHE A 480 -2.08 23.21 17.05
CA PHE A 480 -1.24 23.75 15.98
C PHE A 480 -1.43 22.99 14.67
N LEU A 481 -1.39 21.65 14.69
CA LEU A 481 -1.62 20.83 13.50
C LEU A 481 -3.05 21.00 12.95
N GLY A 482 -4.05 21.11 13.81
CA GLY A 482 -5.44 21.40 13.40
C GLY A 482 -5.60 22.76 12.74
N LEU A 483 -4.98 23.81 13.31
CA LEU A 483 -4.94 25.15 12.71
C LEU A 483 -4.19 25.13 11.37
N LEU A 484 -3.10 24.38 11.27
CA LEU A 484 -2.34 24.22 10.03
C LEU A 484 -3.13 23.47 8.94
N LEU A 485 -4.00 22.53 9.31
CA LEU A 485 -4.91 21.84 8.39
C LEU A 485 -6.10 22.70 7.95
N SER A 486 -6.51 23.68 8.75
CA SER A 486 -7.70 24.50 8.47
C SER A 486 -7.73 25.15 7.08
N PRO A 487 -6.63 25.66 6.48
CA PRO A 487 -6.66 26.24 5.15
C PRO A 487 -6.88 25.18 4.04
N VAL A 488 -6.56 23.91 4.29
CA VAL A 488 -6.81 22.81 3.35
C VAL A 488 -8.31 22.51 3.26
N VAL A 489 -9.01 22.61 4.40
CA VAL A 489 -10.47 22.38 4.52
C VAL A 489 -11.26 23.57 4.00
N LEU A 490 -10.83 24.79 4.36
CA LEU A 490 -11.60 26.02 4.11
C LEU A 490 -11.46 26.56 2.69
N ARG A 491 -10.42 26.14 1.95
CA ARG A 491 -10.22 26.61 0.57
C ARG A 491 -11.00 25.77 -0.44
N PRO A 492 -11.56 26.40 -1.48
CA PRO A 492 -12.18 25.66 -2.56
C PRO A 492 -11.16 24.74 -3.25
N ARG A 493 -11.62 23.54 -3.62
CA ARG A 493 -10.83 22.55 -4.36
C ARG A 493 -10.33 23.17 -5.66
N ALA A 494 -9.04 23.04 -5.95
CA ALA A 494 -8.51 23.46 -7.24
C ALA A 494 -9.10 22.60 -8.35
N GLU A 495 -9.73 23.24 -9.35
CA GLU A 495 -10.40 22.59 -10.49
C GLU A 495 -9.48 21.56 -11.16
N ASP A 496 -8.33 22.01 -11.66
CA ASP A 496 -7.31 21.13 -12.25
C ASP A 496 -5.91 21.49 -11.70
N PRO A 497 -5.23 20.57 -10.99
CA PRO A 497 -3.95 20.84 -10.34
C PRO A 497 -2.79 20.84 -11.36
N LEU A 498 -3.03 20.29 -12.55
CA LEU A 498 -2.09 20.22 -13.67
C LEU A 498 -2.36 21.30 -14.74
N ARG A 499 -3.36 22.17 -14.55
CA ARG A 499 -3.79 23.17 -15.53
C ARG A 499 -2.63 24.09 -15.93
N GLY A 500 -2.43 24.27 -17.24
CA GLY A 500 -1.39 25.14 -17.79
C GLY A 500 0.04 24.60 -17.66
N MET A 501 0.22 23.40 -17.09
CA MET A 501 1.51 22.72 -17.01
C MET A 501 1.64 21.79 -18.21
N SER A 502 1.81 22.39 -19.40
CA SER A 502 2.19 21.63 -20.58
C SER A 502 3.50 20.91 -20.28
N ALA A 503 3.61 19.64 -20.68
CA ALA A 503 4.91 18.98 -20.77
C ALA A 503 5.82 19.96 -21.52
N ALA A 504 6.97 20.30 -20.95
CA ALA A 504 7.93 21.22 -21.55
C ALA A 504 7.91 21.03 -23.06
N ALA A 505 7.50 22.09 -23.77
CA ALA A 505 7.35 22.06 -25.20
C ALA A 505 8.63 21.45 -25.78
N VAL A 506 8.52 20.24 -26.32
CA VAL A 506 9.44 19.81 -27.35
C VAL A 506 9.26 20.87 -28.42
N HIS A 507 10.22 21.79 -28.50
CA HIS A 507 10.26 22.76 -29.58
C HIS A 507 10.19 21.95 -30.88
N ARG A 508 9.02 21.98 -31.52
CA ARG A 508 8.87 21.61 -32.92
C ARG A 508 9.89 22.48 -33.67
N PRO A 509 10.93 21.93 -34.31
CA PRO A 509 11.67 22.73 -35.28
C PRO A 509 10.65 23.19 -36.34
N PRO A 510 10.74 24.44 -36.82
CA PRO A 510 9.84 24.92 -37.86
C PRO A 510 9.96 23.98 -39.06
N ARG A 511 8.81 23.64 -39.67
CA ARG A 511 8.76 22.87 -40.92
C ARG A 511 9.78 23.46 -41.89
N LEU A 512 10.88 22.74 -42.13
CA LEU A 512 11.64 22.91 -43.35
C LEU A 512 10.69 22.47 -44.47
N SER A 513 10.14 23.45 -45.16
CA SER A 513 9.51 23.27 -46.46
C SER A 513 10.56 22.64 -47.38
N LEU A 514 10.55 21.31 -47.46
CA LEU A 514 11.26 20.60 -48.51
C LEU A 514 10.53 20.89 -49.81
N ALA A 515 11.12 21.79 -50.60
CA ALA A 515 10.78 21.95 -52.00
C ALA A 515 10.89 20.58 -52.70
N PRO A 516 10.01 20.30 -53.68
CA PRO A 516 9.97 18.99 -54.31
C PRO A 516 11.26 18.74 -55.09
N SER A 517 12.09 17.82 -54.61
CA SER A 517 13.19 17.27 -55.38
C SER A 517 12.62 16.42 -56.51
N GLN A 518 12.75 16.94 -57.73
CA GLN A 518 12.53 16.17 -58.95
C GLN A 518 13.46 14.95 -58.95
N SER A 519 12.89 13.76 -58.80
CA SER A 519 13.51 12.51 -59.23
C SER A 519 12.52 11.78 -60.13
N GLN A 520 12.89 11.72 -61.41
CA GLN A 520 12.21 10.98 -62.45
C GLN A 520 12.20 9.47 -62.16
N GLY A 521 11.06 8.83 -62.41
CA GLY A 521 11.00 7.45 -62.89
C GLY A 521 10.83 6.34 -61.84
N ALA A 522 9.60 6.04 -61.47
CA ALA A 522 8.99 4.70 -61.57
C ALA A 522 7.53 4.79 -61.08
N SER A 523 6.60 4.48 -61.98
CA SER A 523 5.17 4.36 -61.73
C SER A 523 4.86 3.31 -60.65
N GLY A 524 4.20 3.74 -59.59
CA GLY A 524 3.65 2.89 -58.53
C GLY A 524 2.67 3.71 -57.70
N ASP A 525 1.39 3.52 -58.01
CA ASP A 525 0.20 4.16 -57.46
C ASP A 525 0.08 4.00 -55.93
N GLN A 526 0.11 5.10 -55.17
CA GLN A 526 -0.45 5.20 -53.81
C GLN A 526 -0.85 6.66 -53.52
N SER A 527 -1.98 7.08 -54.11
CA SER A 527 -2.82 8.10 -53.48
C SER A 527 -3.45 7.46 -52.23
N GLY A 528 -2.80 7.55 -51.07
CA GLY A 528 -3.45 7.19 -49.80
C GLY A 528 -4.66 8.09 -49.60
N ALA A 529 -5.87 7.56 -49.77
CA ALA A 529 -7.09 8.32 -49.57
C ALA A 529 -7.15 8.77 -48.10
N GLU A 530 -7.21 10.09 -47.88
CA GLU A 530 -7.36 10.66 -46.55
C GLU A 530 -8.74 10.29 -46.01
N VAL A 531 -8.78 9.48 -44.96
CA VAL A 531 -10.00 9.06 -44.28
C VAL A 531 -10.18 9.94 -43.04
N PHE A 532 -11.36 10.54 -42.92
CA PHE A 532 -11.83 11.22 -41.70
C PHE A 532 -13.34 11.04 -41.62
N GLN A 533 -13.80 10.10 -40.80
CA GLN A 533 -15.23 9.76 -40.66
C GLN A 533 -15.66 9.80 -39.21
N VAL A 534 -16.75 10.50 -38.94
CA VAL A 534 -17.37 10.60 -37.62
C VAL A 534 -18.69 9.84 -37.63
N LEU A 535 -18.85 8.89 -36.71
CA LEU A 535 -20.10 8.13 -36.51
C LEU A 535 -20.72 8.55 -35.19
N ASN A 536 -21.93 9.10 -35.23
CA ASN A 536 -22.67 9.54 -34.04
C ASN A 536 -23.56 8.41 -33.49
N ALA A 537 -23.85 8.42 -32.19
CA ALA A 537 -24.72 7.43 -31.55
C ALA A 537 -26.16 7.40 -32.13
N THR A 538 -26.60 8.47 -32.79
CA THR A 538 -27.85 8.54 -33.55
C THR A 538 -27.86 7.60 -34.76
N GLN A 539 -26.69 7.32 -35.36
CA GLN A 539 -26.50 6.48 -36.54
C GLN A 539 -26.35 4.99 -36.21
N VAL A 540 -26.53 4.59 -34.94
CA VAL A 540 -26.51 3.18 -34.53
C VAL A 540 -27.58 2.40 -35.30
N GLN A 541 -27.17 1.30 -35.94
CA GLN A 541 -28.09 0.45 -36.72
C GLN A 541 -28.84 -0.53 -35.84
N GLU A 542 -28.12 -1.12 -34.88
CA GLU A 542 -28.65 -2.09 -33.95
C GLU A 542 -27.93 -1.91 -32.61
N PHE A 543 -28.67 -1.95 -31.51
CA PHE A 543 -28.09 -2.08 -30.18
C PHE A 543 -28.95 -2.98 -29.32
N THR A 544 -28.33 -3.62 -28.34
CA THR A 544 -28.98 -4.59 -27.46
C THR A 544 -28.86 -4.17 -26.00
N PRO A 545 -29.83 -4.53 -25.15
CA PRO A 545 -29.71 -4.31 -23.70
C PRO A 545 -28.40 -4.91 -23.15
N PRO A 546 -27.78 -4.29 -22.13
CA PRO A 546 -28.31 -3.20 -21.31
C PRO A 546 -28.04 -1.79 -21.87
N PHE A 547 -27.58 -1.64 -23.11
CA PHE A 547 -27.50 -0.31 -23.72
C PHE A 547 -28.89 0.30 -23.86
N GLU A 548 -29.00 1.57 -23.48
CA GLU A 548 -30.17 2.40 -23.71
C GLU A 548 -29.77 3.71 -24.37
N LYS A 549 -30.64 4.22 -25.25
CA LYS A 549 -30.50 5.57 -25.78
C LYS A 549 -30.86 6.59 -24.70
N TYR A 550 -30.02 7.60 -24.54
CA TYR A 550 -30.16 8.65 -23.54
C TYR A 550 -29.96 10.02 -24.18
N GLN A 551 -30.73 11.00 -23.73
CA GLN A 551 -30.59 12.40 -24.15
C GLN A 551 -29.64 13.12 -23.18
N ASP A 552 -28.52 13.63 -23.70
CA ASP A 552 -27.53 14.39 -22.95
C ASP A 552 -27.23 15.68 -23.71
N SER A 553 -27.39 16.84 -23.07
CA SER A 553 -27.11 18.14 -23.69
C SER A 553 -25.66 18.35 -24.12
N LEU A 554 -24.71 17.58 -23.59
CA LEU A 554 -23.27 17.67 -23.87
C LEU A 554 -22.78 16.59 -24.86
N ALA A 555 -23.65 15.63 -25.20
CA ALA A 555 -23.36 14.65 -26.24
C ALA A 555 -23.57 15.24 -27.64
N ALA A 556 -22.82 14.72 -28.61
CA ALA A 556 -23.04 14.98 -30.03
C ALA A 556 -24.50 14.66 -30.41
N GLU A 557 -25.13 15.57 -31.16
CA GLU A 557 -26.55 15.48 -31.53
C GLU A 557 -27.50 15.26 -30.34
N LYS A 558 -27.05 15.67 -29.13
CA LYS A 558 -27.74 15.52 -27.85
C LYS A 558 -28.10 14.07 -27.49
N THR A 559 -27.47 13.08 -28.12
CA THR A 559 -27.85 11.68 -28.01
C THR A 559 -26.62 10.83 -27.72
N ALA A 560 -26.72 10.00 -26.68
CA ALA A 560 -25.69 9.02 -26.32
C ALA A 560 -26.31 7.63 -26.16
N LEU A 561 -25.48 6.60 -26.27
CA LEU A 561 -25.79 5.26 -25.79
C LEU A 561 -25.11 5.05 -24.45
N ARG A 562 -25.86 4.57 -23.46
CA ARG A 562 -25.34 4.35 -22.11
C ARG A 562 -25.72 2.99 -21.55
N ILE A 563 -24.94 2.53 -20.58
CA ILE A 563 -25.28 1.44 -19.68
C ILE A 563 -25.30 2.03 -18.27
N LEU A 564 -26.46 1.95 -17.62
CA LEU A 564 -26.62 2.45 -16.25
C LEU A 564 -25.80 1.61 -15.27
N ASP A 565 -25.25 2.26 -14.24
CA ASP A 565 -24.54 1.63 -13.12
C ASP A 565 -25.35 0.45 -12.54
N GLY A 566 -24.68 -0.68 -12.30
CA GLY A 566 -25.27 -1.94 -11.86
C GLY A 566 -26.09 -2.72 -12.90
N LYS A 567 -26.10 -2.33 -14.18
CA LYS A 567 -26.87 -3.01 -15.25
C LYS A 567 -26.02 -3.76 -16.27
N GLY A 568 -24.70 -3.62 -16.22
CA GLY A 568 -23.75 -3.99 -17.27
C GLY A 568 -22.79 -5.07 -16.81
N VAL A 569 -23.33 -6.22 -16.40
CA VAL A 569 -22.54 -7.35 -15.88
C VAL A 569 -22.49 -8.46 -16.94
N PRO A 570 -21.52 -8.42 -17.88
CA PRO A 570 -21.31 -9.54 -18.80
C PRO A 570 -20.76 -10.78 -18.05
N PRO A 571 -20.94 -11.99 -18.59
CA PRO A 571 -20.45 -13.22 -17.97
C PRO A 571 -18.91 -13.27 -17.92
N GLU A 572 -18.35 -13.65 -16.76
CA GLU A 572 -16.91 -13.57 -16.43
C GLU A 572 -15.97 -14.42 -17.31
N ASN A 573 -16.48 -15.32 -18.15
CA ASN A 573 -15.67 -16.25 -18.96
C ASN A 573 -16.09 -16.31 -20.43
N GLU A 574 -16.84 -15.32 -20.91
CA GLU A 574 -17.30 -15.26 -22.30
C GLU A 574 -16.72 -14.03 -23.01
N GLU A 575 -16.46 -14.18 -24.30
CA GLU A 575 -16.07 -13.04 -25.13
C GLU A 575 -17.23 -12.03 -25.20
N PRO A 576 -16.94 -10.73 -25.11
CA PRO A 576 -17.91 -9.66 -25.31
C PRO A 576 -18.65 -9.86 -26.63
N SER A 577 -19.97 -9.75 -26.59
CA SER A 577 -20.80 -9.92 -27.78
C SER A 577 -22.10 -9.15 -27.68
N MET A 578 -22.76 -8.97 -28.84
CA MET A 578 -24.05 -8.27 -28.92
C MET A 578 -25.12 -8.91 -28.02
N GLN A 579 -25.02 -10.18 -27.64
CA GLN A 579 -26.03 -10.81 -26.77
C GLN A 579 -25.99 -10.29 -25.32
N HIS A 580 -24.85 -9.71 -24.90
CA HIS A 580 -24.59 -9.22 -23.54
C HIS A 580 -24.58 -7.68 -23.47
N GLY A 581 -25.04 -7.02 -24.53
CA GLY A 581 -24.97 -5.58 -24.72
C GLY A 581 -23.95 -5.20 -25.79
N GLY A 582 -24.43 -4.58 -26.86
CA GLY A 582 -23.57 -3.99 -27.87
C GLY A 582 -24.31 -3.00 -28.75
N ALA A 583 -23.55 -2.27 -29.57
CA ALA A 583 -24.02 -1.31 -30.55
C ALA A 583 -23.24 -1.50 -31.85
N ARG A 584 -23.96 -1.64 -32.96
CA ARG A 584 -23.42 -1.86 -34.31
C ARG A 584 -23.53 -0.60 -35.17
N PHE A 585 -22.41 -0.26 -35.80
CA PHE A 585 -22.26 0.80 -36.79
C PHE A 585 -21.67 0.21 -38.08
N THR A 586 -21.89 0.89 -39.21
CA THR A 586 -21.19 0.57 -40.46
C THR A 586 -20.60 1.82 -41.07
N PHE A 587 -19.45 1.68 -41.71
CA PHE A 587 -18.78 2.76 -42.43
C PHE A 587 -18.17 2.19 -43.72
N GLU A 588 -17.81 3.06 -44.66
CA GLU A 588 -17.26 2.64 -45.95
C GLU A 588 -15.93 3.34 -46.21
N LEU A 589 -14.91 2.58 -46.61
CA LEU A 589 -13.62 3.11 -47.01
C LEU A 589 -13.50 3.19 -48.54
N PRO A 590 -13.11 4.34 -49.11
CA PRO A 590 -12.98 4.49 -50.56
C PRO A 590 -11.78 3.72 -51.14
N ALA A 591 -10.77 3.45 -50.30
CA ALA A 591 -9.58 2.68 -50.63
C ALA A 591 -9.12 1.89 -49.39
N ALA A 592 -8.31 0.85 -49.61
CA ALA A 592 -7.69 0.13 -48.50
C ALA A 592 -6.75 1.07 -47.72
N ALA A 593 -6.86 1.06 -46.39
CA ALA A 593 -6.16 2.02 -45.54
C ALA A 593 -5.86 1.44 -44.15
N THR A 594 -4.78 1.92 -43.54
CA THR A 594 -4.51 1.72 -42.11
C THR A 594 -5.13 2.87 -41.33
N VAL A 595 -6.18 2.58 -40.56
CA VAL A 595 -6.95 3.58 -39.82
C VAL A 595 -6.72 3.48 -38.31
N LYS A 596 -6.77 4.64 -37.66
CA LYS A 596 -6.89 4.82 -36.22
C LYS A 596 -8.35 5.06 -35.87
N VAL A 597 -8.80 4.51 -34.75
CA VAL A 597 -10.18 4.65 -34.27
C VAL A 597 -10.18 5.31 -32.90
N TRP A 598 -11.04 6.30 -32.70
CA TRP A 598 -11.29 6.95 -31.43
C TRP A 598 -12.75 6.81 -31.04
N VAL A 599 -13.04 6.77 -29.74
CA VAL A 599 -14.40 6.77 -29.19
C VAL A 599 -14.52 7.88 -28.16
N ARG A 600 -15.55 8.71 -28.27
CA ARG A 600 -15.87 9.75 -27.29
C ARG A 600 -16.78 9.17 -26.23
N THR A 601 -16.32 9.21 -24.99
CA THR A 601 -16.85 8.43 -23.88
C THR A 601 -17.08 9.28 -22.65
N TRP A 602 -17.94 8.77 -21.77
CA TRP A 602 -18.20 9.32 -20.45
C TRP A 602 -18.32 8.18 -19.45
N TRP A 603 -17.60 8.28 -18.34
CA TRP A 603 -17.58 7.26 -17.29
C TRP A 603 -18.18 7.79 -15.99
N ASP A 604 -18.99 6.98 -15.33
CA ASP A 604 -19.61 7.30 -14.04
C ASP A 604 -18.57 7.27 -12.91
N GLY A 605 -17.65 6.31 -12.94
CA GLY A 605 -16.61 6.19 -11.91
C GLY A 605 -15.56 5.13 -12.22
N SER A 606 -14.67 4.90 -11.27
CA SER A 606 -13.51 4.01 -11.44
C SER A 606 -13.82 2.51 -11.48
N CYS A 607 -15.08 2.12 -11.26
CA CYS A 607 -15.52 0.73 -11.28
C CYS A 607 -16.08 0.31 -12.66
N GLY A 608 -16.37 1.29 -13.52
CA GLY A 608 -16.97 1.09 -14.84
C GLY A 608 -16.48 2.17 -15.79
N ASN A 609 -15.41 1.88 -16.51
CA ASN A 609 -14.66 2.85 -17.32
C ASN A 609 -13.99 2.21 -18.54
N THR A 610 -14.58 1.13 -19.05
CA THR A 610 -14.10 0.44 -20.25
C THR A 610 -15.24 -0.03 -21.15
N LEU A 611 -14.94 -0.15 -22.44
CA LEU A 611 -15.79 -0.75 -23.46
C LEU A 611 -14.95 -1.60 -24.41
N ASN A 612 -15.57 -2.51 -25.14
CA ASN A 612 -14.87 -3.33 -26.13
C ASN A 612 -15.23 -2.91 -27.54
N LEU A 613 -14.23 -2.79 -28.41
CA LEU A 613 -14.39 -2.43 -29.81
C LEU A 613 -14.00 -3.61 -30.70
N LYS A 614 -14.83 -3.93 -31.69
CA LYS A 614 -14.57 -5.01 -32.65
C LYS A 614 -14.90 -4.53 -34.05
N ILE A 615 -13.98 -4.75 -34.99
CA ILE A 615 -14.19 -4.43 -36.41
C ILE A 615 -14.33 -5.74 -37.19
N ASP A 616 -15.33 -5.78 -38.08
CA ASP A 616 -15.67 -6.91 -38.93
C ASP A 616 -15.68 -8.25 -38.16
N ASP A 617 -15.14 -9.31 -38.78
CA ASP A 617 -15.07 -10.65 -38.22
C ASP A 617 -13.76 -10.92 -37.48
N GLU A 618 -13.12 -9.88 -36.91
CA GLU A 618 -11.94 -10.07 -36.07
C GLU A 618 -12.21 -11.14 -34.99
N PRO A 619 -11.25 -12.02 -34.68
CA PRO A 619 -11.50 -13.13 -33.77
C PRO A 619 -11.83 -12.65 -32.35
N ARG A 620 -11.34 -11.47 -31.96
CA ARG A 620 -11.54 -10.87 -30.62
C ARG A 620 -11.82 -9.37 -30.72
N SER A 621 -12.44 -8.85 -29.67
CA SER A 621 -12.58 -7.41 -29.47
C SER A 621 -11.36 -6.82 -28.75
N VAL A 622 -11.19 -5.50 -28.83
CA VAL A 622 -10.12 -4.72 -28.20
C VAL A 622 -10.74 -3.82 -27.14
N THR A 623 -10.19 -3.81 -25.93
CA THR A 623 -10.69 -2.94 -24.86
C THR A 623 -10.19 -1.51 -25.02
N ILE A 624 -11.11 -0.55 -24.87
CA ILE A 624 -10.88 0.90 -24.87
C ILE A 624 -11.38 1.44 -23.52
N GLY A 625 -10.58 2.26 -22.83
CA GLY A 625 -10.93 2.78 -21.51
C GLY A 625 -9.78 2.83 -20.52
N ASN A 626 -10.14 2.88 -19.24
CA ASN A 626 -9.25 2.88 -18.09
C ASN A 626 -8.29 4.08 -18.01
N ASP A 627 -8.73 5.23 -18.50
CA ASP A 627 -7.93 6.45 -18.63
C ASP A 627 -7.96 7.36 -17.39
N GLY A 628 -8.86 7.09 -16.44
CA GLY A 628 -9.00 7.84 -15.20
C GLY A 628 -9.79 9.14 -15.31
N THR A 629 -10.43 9.42 -16.46
CA THR A 629 -11.28 10.60 -16.66
C THR A 629 -12.74 10.25 -16.42
N TYR A 630 -13.34 10.80 -15.37
CA TYR A 630 -14.72 10.50 -14.98
C TYR A 630 -15.59 11.75 -15.01
N LYS A 631 -16.91 11.54 -15.14
CA LYS A 631 -17.94 12.59 -15.09
C LYS A 631 -17.75 13.70 -16.13
N THR A 632 -17.05 13.42 -17.23
CA THR A 632 -16.86 14.35 -18.34
C THR A 632 -16.67 13.59 -19.65
N TRP A 633 -17.12 14.18 -20.75
CA TRP A 633 -16.95 13.64 -22.10
C TRP A 633 -15.48 13.80 -22.54
N HIS A 634 -14.87 12.73 -23.03
CA HIS A 634 -13.47 12.73 -23.46
C HIS A 634 -13.25 11.69 -24.56
N TRP A 635 -12.19 11.87 -25.35
CA TRP A 635 -11.84 10.96 -26.43
C TRP A 635 -10.83 9.92 -25.99
N LEU A 636 -11.05 8.68 -26.42
CA LEU A 636 -10.16 7.56 -26.19
C LEU A 636 -9.75 6.90 -27.49
N GLU A 637 -8.46 6.69 -27.63
CA GLU A 637 -7.87 5.99 -28.77
C GLU A 637 -8.05 4.48 -28.60
N SER A 638 -8.43 3.79 -29.67
CA SER A 638 -8.26 2.33 -29.74
C SER A 638 -6.76 2.01 -29.72
N PRO A 639 -6.29 1.07 -28.88
CA PRO A 639 -4.87 0.75 -28.76
C PRO A 639 -4.28 0.01 -29.98
N LYS A 640 -5.08 -0.18 -31.04
CA LYS A 640 -4.73 -0.92 -32.25
C LYS A 640 -5.03 -0.06 -33.49
N LEU A 641 -4.13 -0.14 -34.47
CA LEU A 641 -4.37 0.31 -35.85
C LEU A 641 -5.02 -0.81 -36.66
N TYR A 642 -5.98 -0.46 -37.52
CA TYR A 642 -6.75 -1.41 -38.31
C TYR A 642 -6.39 -1.30 -39.78
N ASN A 643 -5.88 -2.39 -40.35
CA ASN A 643 -5.63 -2.50 -41.79
C ASN A 643 -6.91 -2.99 -42.46
N LEU A 644 -7.62 -2.08 -43.11
CA LEU A 644 -8.94 -2.34 -43.68
C LEU A 644 -8.87 -2.26 -45.21
N ALA A 645 -9.66 -3.12 -45.87
CA ALA A 645 -9.79 -3.10 -47.32
C ALA A 645 -10.63 -1.91 -47.80
N ALA A 646 -10.72 -1.69 -49.11
CA ALA A 646 -11.73 -0.79 -49.64
C ALA A 646 -13.11 -1.45 -49.53
N GLY A 647 -14.14 -0.67 -49.23
CA GLY A 647 -15.52 -1.14 -49.14
C GLY A 647 -16.14 -0.97 -47.75
N LYS A 648 -17.21 -1.73 -47.51
CA LYS A 648 -18.05 -1.62 -46.32
C LYS A 648 -17.49 -2.43 -45.15
N HIS A 649 -17.45 -1.79 -43.99
CA HIS A 649 -16.97 -2.35 -42.73
C HIS A 649 -18.03 -2.24 -41.64
N GLU A 650 -17.92 -3.11 -40.65
CA GLU A 650 -18.77 -3.14 -39.47
C GLU A 650 -17.93 -2.84 -38.22
N LEU A 651 -18.42 -1.94 -37.37
CA LEU A 651 -17.83 -1.63 -36.08
C LEU A 651 -18.84 -1.90 -34.98
N ARG A 652 -18.43 -2.70 -33.99
CA ARG A 652 -19.20 -3.01 -32.79
C ARG A 652 -18.54 -2.42 -31.56
N LEU A 653 -19.31 -1.67 -30.78
CA LEU A 653 -18.98 -1.37 -29.38
C LEU A 653 -19.75 -2.33 -28.50
N LEU A 654 -19.06 -3.01 -27.59
CA LEU A 654 -19.55 -4.16 -26.84
C LEU A 654 -19.40 -3.88 -25.34
N ASN A 655 -20.41 -4.29 -24.59
CA ASN A 655 -20.47 -4.14 -23.15
C ASN A 655 -19.32 -4.88 -22.48
N ARG A 656 -18.69 -4.23 -21.51
CA ARG A 656 -17.70 -4.81 -20.60
C ARG A 656 -18.06 -4.51 -19.14
N GLU A 657 -18.57 -3.31 -18.89
CA GLU A 657 -18.89 -2.78 -17.57
C GLU A 657 -20.13 -1.87 -17.66
N ASP A 658 -20.65 -1.45 -16.51
CA ASP A 658 -21.72 -0.46 -16.40
C ASP A 658 -21.22 0.94 -16.05
N GLY A 659 -22.14 1.90 -15.93
CA GLY A 659 -21.81 3.29 -15.64
C GLY A 659 -21.08 3.97 -16.80
N ILE A 660 -21.27 3.48 -18.02
CA ILE A 660 -20.57 3.97 -19.22
C ILE A 660 -21.53 4.63 -20.21
N ALA A 661 -21.03 5.61 -20.96
CA ALA A 661 -21.72 6.17 -22.11
C ALA A 661 -20.73 6.51 -23.24
N PHE A 662 -21.22 6.52 -24.47
CA PHE A 662 -20.50 7.01 -25.65
C PHE A 662 -21.45 7.75 -26.60
N ASP A 663 -20.93 8.70 -27.37
CA ASP A 663 -21.71 9.53 -28.30
C ASP A 663 -21.11 9.62 -29.71
N GLN A 664 -19.78 9.54 -29.86
CA GLN A 664 -19.10 9.61 -31.16
C GLN A 664 -18.00 8.56 -31.33
N ILE A 665 -17.75 8.17 -32.57
CA ILE A 665 -16.61 7.37 -33.00
C ILE A 665 -15.93 8.11 -34.16
N LEU A 666 -14.62 8.30 -34.11
CA LEU A 666 -13.83 8.88 -35.20
C LEU A 666 -12.94 7.81 -35.82
N ILE A 667 -12.91 7.73 -37.15
CA ILE A 667 -12.06 6.84 -37.92
C ILE A 667 -11.19 7.72 -38.83
N THR A 668 -9.86 7.61 -38.71
CA THR A 668 -8.95 8.47 -39.47
C THR A 668 -7.67 7.77 -39.94
N THR A 669 -7.15 8.19 -41.10
CA THR A 669 -5.79 7.83 -41.56
C THR A 669 -4.70 8.76 -41.01
N ASP A 670 -5.05 9.89 -40.39
CA ASP A 670 -4.06 10.74 -39.72
C ASP A 670 -3.74 10.14 -38.34
N HIS A 671 -2.63 9.42 -38.26
CA HIS A 671 -2.20 8.75 -37.03
C HIS A 671 -1.72 9.74 -35.95
N GLU A 672 -1.45 10.99 -36.33
CA GLU A 672 -1.03 12.06 -35.43
C GLU A 672 -2.20 12.95 -34.99
N TYR A 673 -3.42 12.69 -35.48
CA TYR A 673 -4.61 13.45 -35.12
C TYR A 673 -5.10 13.12 -33.70
N PHE A 674 -5.44 14.16 -32.95
CA PHE A 674 -6.04 14.07 -31.61
C PHE A 674 -7.37 14.83 -31.60
N PRO A 675 -8.52 14.12 -31.53
CA PRO A 675 -9.81 14.79 -31.54
C PRO A 675 -10.04 15.66 -30.31
N GLN A 676 -10.81 16.73 -30.46
CA GLN A 676 -11.17 17.69 -29.42
C GLN A 676 -12.67 17.96 -29.46
N GLU A 677 -13.29 18.07 -28.28
CA GLU A 677 -14.72 18.39 -28.15
C GLU A 677 -15.61 17.45 -28.98
N ILE A 678 -16.55 17.99 -29.76
CA ILE A 678 -17.39 17.25 -30.71
C ILE A 678 -16.77 17.40 -32.09
N GLU A 679 -16.53 16.28 -32.76
CA GLU A 679 -15.96 16.26 -34.11
C GLU A 679 -17.09 16.31 -35.16
N GLU A 680 -16.84 17.04 -36.26
CA GLU A 680 -17.73 17.12 -37.43
C GLU A 680 -17.05 16.46 -38.63
N GLN A 681 -17.84 15.84 -39.51
CA GLN A 681 -17.30 15.19 -40.70
C GLN A 681 -16.76 16.26 -41.67
N LEU A 682 -15.52 16.07 -42.15
CA LEU A 682 -14.81 17.00 -43.05
C LEU A 682 -15.41 17.06 -44.45
#